data_AF-A0A0C5CE28-F1
#
_entry.id   AF-A0A0C5CE28-F1
#
_cell.length_a   1.000
_cell.length_b   1.000
_cell.length_c   1.000
_cell.angle_alpha   90.00
_cell.angle_beta   90.00
_cell.angle_gamma   90.00
#
_symmetry.space_group_name_H-M   'P 1'
#
loop_
_entity.id
_entity.type
_entity.pdbx_description
1 polymer ?
#
loop_
_entity_poly.entity_id
_entity_poly.type
_entity_poly.pdbx_seq_one_letter_code
_entity_poly.pdbx_strand_id
1 'polypeptide(L)'
;APPTYVQAPPTFVQAVSILPHSNLELEWSRKSAGCSKGQFTAHPSNCNQYLQCQWGAYQIYSCPPGLHWNAKNNICDWPSRSTCRVTSPSNPQGGSKPDNKPPSGSSKPVSLATTSTNRPEWEWKPDPTSTSNPQWEWKPETTPKPKPIPNKPSKPSGKHPLANGPFKVVCYFTNWAWYRTGPAKYLPEDIDTNLCTHVLYGFAVLDFENLIIKAHDSWADFDNKFYERVVAMKKKGVHVLLAIGGWNDSQGDKYSRLVNSAASRQRFIQHVVPFLLKYDFDGLDLDWEYPKCWQVNCDKGPASDKESFGLFVKELKTAFRSHDLLLSAAVSPSKAVIDEGYDVKTMAKYLDWISVMTYDYHGQWDKKTGHLAPMYYHPEDDFDYFNANYSINYWLGGGGPKHKLVMGMPLYGQSFTLAKREQHGLNAPAPGPGQAGESTRAAGFLAYYEICSRIKNGGWTVGQDEEQRMGPYAYNGDQWISFDDKDTIRRKSEWIREMGIGGGMIWALDLDDFRNTCGGGKHPLLTIIAKTLAKPGQGGMATPTPAITTTTTTPEPSEQTPLESSGAATTPIHPATPPDVAEPEKPTQPTSTTTEETEEVEGTTEDELEEETTTTSTTTSTTTKRPRPAKPGKPSKPKPKPKPKPTSTTTQKPKPEMEDHFKVVCYFTNWAWYRQGEGKYLPSDIDPELCTHIIYGFAVLDSDHLTIKPHDTWADFDNKFYEKVIAVKKKKSNIKVLIAIGGWNDSAGDKYSRLVNSAAARQRFVQHVLEFIQEHGFDGLDLDWEYPKCWQVNCQQGPDSDKESFAAFVRELHEAFQPHGLLLSAAVSPSRTVITAGYDVKALSKYLDWISVMAYDYHGQWDKVTGHVAPMYAHPDDDDVTFNTNFTMHYWMRQGADRRKLIVGMPMYGQSFSLASTEDNGLNAPTYGGGEAGEQTRARGFLAYYEICQRTLKQGWEVVRDEEGRIGPYARLRDQWVSFDDQAMIAYKSNYVKRNDFGGAMIWALDLDDFRNLCGCEEYPLLKTINRVLRNYPGVQPECRLSPAQDGDNAESAVTEFPERNNEVEGASEMSNEEDPECVNGVMAHPGDCNKYYSCWNNGQSQSRTQLNCPQGLHFDSVRNICEWPDKAVCWNSAKSRLQHQEDEQTSLAFQGTGPASYFVGKFPWSSLQQGIPVWFARI
;
A
#
# COMPACT_ATOMS: atom_id res chain seq x y z
N ALA A 1 -15.59 53.24 3.23
CA ALA A 1 -16.81 53.78 2.59
C ALA A 1 -16.57 55.25 2.24
N PRO A 2 -17.29 55.85 1.28
CA PRO A 2 -18.27 55.31 0.30
C PRO A 2 -17.67 55.30 -1.14
N PRO A 3 -18.43 55.26 -2.27
CA PRO A 3 -19.75 54.64 -2.64
C PRO A 3 -19.56 53.49 -3.72
N THR A 4 -20.36 52.43 -3.99
CA THR A 4 -21.83 52.17 -4.26
C THR A 4 -22.35 52.77 -5.60
N TYR A 5 -23.15 52.14 -6.50
CA TYR A 5 -23.92 50.85 -6.59
C TYR A 5 -24.52 50.72 -8.06
N VAL A 6 -25.25 49.73 -8.66
CA VAL A 6 -25.81 48.35 -8.43
C VAL A 6 -26.01 47.59 -9.79
N GLN A 7 -26.39 46.28 -9.78
CA GLN A 7 -27.24 45.49 -10.73
C GLN A 7 -26.75 44.90 -12.09
N ALA A 8 -27.44 43.85 -12.55
CA ALA A 8 -27.28 43.04 -13.79
C ALA A 8 -28.67 42.53 -14.31
N PRO A 9 -28.83 42.08 -15.59
CA PRO A 9 -29.12 40.65 -15.88
C PRO A 9 -28.51 40.14 -17.24
N PRO A 10 -29.15 39.30 -18.12
CA PRO A 10 -28.83 37.86 -18.24
C PRO A 10 -28.33 37.39 -19.64
N THR A 11 -28.29 36.07 -19.85
CA THR A 11 -27.74 35.32 -21.01
C THR A 11 -28.57 35.35 -22.30
N PHE A 12 -27.91 35.16 -23.46
CA PHE A 12 -28.27 34.12 -24.45
C PHE A 12 -27.14 33.82 -25.48
N VAL A 13 -27.32 32.78 -26.28
CA VAL A 13 -26.32 32.15 -27.18
C VAL A 13 -26.51 32.53 -28.66
N GLN A 14 -25.43 32.58 -29.45
CA GLN A 14 -25.49 32.22 -30.88
C GLN A 14 -24.22 31.47 -31.32
N ALA A 15 -24.35 30.64 -32.36
CA ALA A 15 -23.39 29.58 -32.71
C ALA A 15 -22.79 29.73 -34.13
N VAL A 16 -21.71 29.00 -34.39
CA VAL A 16 -21.16 28.76 -35.74
C VAL A 16 -21.20 27.26 -36.03
N SER A 17 -21.61 26.89 -37.24
CA SER A 17 -22.04 25.54 -37.61
C SER A 17 -20.91 24.63 -38.11
N ILE A 18 -20.95 23.36 -37.70
CA ILE A 18 -20.30 22.24 -38.40
C ILE A 18 -21.40 21.26 -38.82
N LEU A 19 -21.35 20.76 -40.06
CA LEU A 19 -22.40 19.91 -40.65
C LEU A 19 -22.28 18.44 -40.18
N PRO A 20 -23.41 17.73 -39.94
CA PRO A 20 -23.38 16.37 -39.40
C PRO A 20 -23.28 15.27 -40.47
N HIS A 21 -22.58 14.19 -40.11
CA HIS A 21 -22.69 12.87 -40.77
C HIS A 21 -23.21 11.77 -39.81
N SER A 22 -23.75 12.17 -38.65
CA SER A 22 -24.19 11.27 -37.55
C SER A 22 -25.62 10.74 -37.67
N ASN A 23 -26.50 11.40 -38.42
CA ASN A 23 -27.95 11.17 -38.28
C ASN A 23 -28.46 9.85 -38.90
N LEU A 24 -27.71 9.23 -39.82
CA LEU A 24 -28.15 8.01 -40.50
C LEU A 24 -28.06 6.74 -39.64
N GLU A 25 -27.14 6.67 -38.67
CA GLU A 25 -27.00 5.51 -37.79
C GLU A 25 -28.02 5.55 -36.62
N LEU A 26 -28.25 6.74 -36.04
CA LEU A 26 -29.25 6.93 -34.98
C LEU A 26 -30.71 6.72 -35.44
N GLU A 27 -31.06 7.09 -36.68
CA GLU A 27 -32.42 6.89 -37.19
C GLU A 27 -32.77 5.43 -37.47
N TRP A 28 -31.78 4.54 -37.67
CA TRP A 28 -32.03 3.12 -37.89
C TRP A 28 -32.20 2.35 -36.59
N SER A 29 -31.36 2.63 -35.59
CA SER A 29 -31.43 1.97 -34.26
C SER A 29 -32.83 2.13 -33.62
N ARG A 30 -33.45 3.32 -33.73
CA ARG A 30 -34.81 3.59 -33.23
C ARG A 30 -35.95 2.96 -34.06
N LYS A 31 -35.66 2.31 -35.19
CA LYS A 31 -36.65 1.64 -36.06
C LYS A 31 -36.58 0.10 -35.99
N SER A 32 -35.50 -0.49 -35.49
CA SER A 32 -35.33 -1.95 -35.42
C SER A 32 -35.78 -2.54 -34.07
N ALA A 33 -37.05 -2.35 -33.72
CA ALA A 33 -37.66 -3.05 -32.58
C ALA A 33 -38.10 -4.47 -33.00
N GLY A 34 -37.61 -5.49 -32.30
CA GLY A 34 -37.97 -6.90 -32.53
C GLY A 34 -36.87 -7.71 -33.21
N CYS A 35 -36.06 -8.40 -32.40
CA CYS A 35 -35.18 -9.49 -32.83
C CYS A 35 -35.10 -10.58 -31.77
N SER A 36 -34.74 -11.80 -32.16
CA SER A 36 -34.63 -12.94 -31.24
C SER A 36 -33.20 -13.14 -30.73
N LYS A 37 -33.03 -13.48 -29.45
CA LYS A 37 -31.71 -13.72 -28.81
C LYS A 37 -30.83 -14.64 -29.65
N GLY A 38 -29.64 -14.17 -30.05
CA GLY A 38 -28.71 -14.94 -30.89
C GLY A 38 -28.96 -14.87 -32.40
N GLN A 39 -29.97 -14.12 -32.86
CA GLN A 39 -30.16 -13.79 -34.28
C GLN A 39 -29.05 -12.84 -34.76
N PHE A 40 -28.49 -13.09 -35.94
CA PHE A 40 -27.53 -12.19 -36.59
C PHE A 40 -28.07 -11.74 -37.95
N THR A 41 -27.66 -10.55 -38.41
CA THR A 41 -27.93 -10.05 -39.77
C THR A 41 -26.81 -9.14 -40.27
N ALA A 42 -26.79 -8.85 -41.58
CA ALA A 42 -25.77 -7.99 -42.18
C ALA A 42 -25.98 -6.52 -41.81
N HIS A 43 -24.89 -5.76 -41.64
CA HIS A 43 -24.99 -4.30 -41.59
C HIS A 43 -25.36 -3.76 -42.99
N PRO A 44 -26.37 -2.89 -43.12
CA PRO A 44 -26.98 -2.58 -44.42
C PRO A 44 -26.06 -1.83 -45.41
N SER A 45 -25.00 -1.20 -44.91
CA SER A 45 -24.10 -0.33 -45.70
C SER A 45 -22.61 -0.69 -45.64
N ASN A 46 -22.19 -1.61 -44.76
CA ASN A 46 -20.77 -1.87 -44.49
C ASN A 46 -20.50 -3.38 -44.36
N CYS A 47 -19.78 -3.96 -45.31
CA CYS A 47 -19.46 -5.39 -45.27
C CYS A 47 -18.49 -5.78 -44.14
N ASN A 48 -17.75 -4.84 -43.54
CA ASN A 48 -16.91 -5.11 -42.36
C ASN A 48 -17.71 -5.02 -41.04
N GLN A 49 -19.05 -4.93 -41.08
CA GLN A 49 -19.92 -4.88 -39.91
C GLN A 49 -21.09 -5.85 -40.03
N TYR A 50 -21.60 -6.25 -38.87
CA TYR A 50 -22.78 -7.08 -38.71
C TYR A 50 -23.60 -6.64 -37.51
N LEU A 51 -24.84 -7.11 -37.44
CA LEU A 51 -25.78 -6.84 -36.37
C LEU A 51 -26.04 -8.14 -35.62
N GLN A 52 -25.84 -8.17 -34.31
CA GLN A 52 -26.24 -9.30 -33.45
C GLN A 52 -27.36 -8.84 -32.52
N CYS A 53 -28.40 -9.67 -32.41
CA CYS A 53 -29.47 -9.44 -31.46
C CYS A 53 -29.02 -9.81 -30.04
N GLN A 54 -28.94 -8.80 -29.18
CA GLN A 54 -28.69 -8.94 -27.75
C GLN A 54 -29.82 -8.20 -27.01
N TRP A 55 -30.44 -8.85 -26.02
CA TRP A 55 -31.53 -8.28 -25.21
C TRP A 55 -32.71 -7.69 -26.02
N GLY A 56 -33.04 -8.30 -27.18
CA GLY A 56 -34.15 -7.88 -28.03
C GLY A 56 -33.85 -6.71 -28.99
N ALA A 57 -32.65 -6.13 -28.93
CA ALA A 57 -32.17 -5.09 -29.82
C ALA A 57 -30.96 -5.55 -30.66
N TYR A 58 -30.82 -5.01 -31.88
CA TYR A 58 -29.65 -5.28 -32.71
C TYR A 58 -28.48 -4.35 -32.37
N GLN A 59 -27.38 -4.94 -31.90
CA GLN A 59 -26.12 -4.25 -31.61
C GLN A 59 -25.13 -4.40 -32.78
N ILE A 60 -24.40 -3.33 -33.11
CA ILE A 60 -23.43 -3.31 -34.22
C ILE A 60 -22.09 -3.88 -33.77
N TYR A 61 -21.63 -4.92 -34.46
CA TYR A 61 -20.30 -5.50 -34.32
C TYR A 61 -19.49 -5.31 -35.61
N SER A 62 -18.16 -5.23 -35.47
CA SER A 62 -17.24 -5.18 -36.61
C SER A 62 -16.54 -6.51 -36.78
N CYS A 63 -16.30 -6.91 -38.03
CA CYS A 63 -15.49 -8.08 -38.34
C CYS A 63 -14.00 -7.82 -38.06
N PRO A 64 -13.19 -8.88 -37.84
CA PRO A 64 -11.74 -8.75 -37.76
C PRO A 64 -11.15 -8.13 -39.04
N PRO A 65 -10.07 -7.33 -38.95
CA PRO A 65 -9.53 -6.60 -40.10
C PRO A 65 -9.24 -7.50 -41.32
N GLY A 66 -9.83 -7.14 -42.46
CA GLY A 66 -9.69 -7.86 -43.74
C GLY A 66 -10.77 -8.90 -44.02
N LEU A 67 -11.71 -9.14 -43.09
CA LEU A 67 -12.87 -10.01 -43.27
C LEU A 67 -14.15 -9.21 -43.52
N HIS A 68 -15.13 -9.86 -44.15
CA HIS A 68 -16.47 -9.35 -44.42
C HIS A 68 -17.53 -10.26 -43.79
N TRP A 69 -18.67 -9.71 -43.40
CA TRP A 69 -19.79 -10.49 -42.90
C TRP A 69 -20.41 -11.38 -44.00
N ASN A 70 -20.51 -12.67 -43.72
CA ASN A 70 -21.12 -13.67 -44.57
C ASN A 70 -22.52 -14.02 -44.03
N ALA A 71 -23.52 -13.25 -44.48
CA ALA A 71 -24.92 -13.39 -44.05
C ALA A 71 -25.58 -14.73 -44.38
N LYS A 72 -24.94 -15.59 -45.19
CA LYS A 72 -25.40 -16.98 -45.42
C LYS A 72 -25.01 -17.92 -44.27
N ASN A 73 -23.89 -17.62 -43.60
CA ASN A 73 -23.23 -18.50 -42.64
C ASN A 73 -23.16 -17.90 -41.21
N ASN A 74 -23.61 -16.65 -41.03
CA ASN A 74 -23.54 -15.89 -39.78
C ASN A 74 -22.13 -15.81 -39.15
N ILE A 75 -21.11 -15.61 -39.99
CA ILE A 75 -19.71 -15.45 -39.58
C ILE A 75 -19.02 -14.33 -40.37
N CYS A 76 -17.91 -13.83 -39.85
CA CYS A 76 -16.94 -13.06 -40.62
C CYS A 76 -16.06 -14.00 -41.46
N ASP A 77 -16.00 -13.78 -42.76
CA ASP A 77 -15.36 -14.64 -43.78
C ASP A 77 -14.55 -13.75 -44.74
N TRP A 78 -13.77 -14.35 -45.65
CA TRP A 78 -13.01 -13.58 -46.63
C TRP A 78 -13.94 -12.85 -47.61
N PRO A 79 -13.59 -11.65 -48.11
CA PRO A 79 -14.41 -10.88 -49.06
C PRO A 79 -14.82 -11.65 -50.33
N SER A 80 -14.02 -12.64 -50.76
CA SER A 80 -14.30 -13.53 -51.89
C SER A 80 -15.32 -14.65 -51.59
N ARG A 81 -15.71 -14.83 -50.33
CA ARG A 81 -16.68 -15.82 -49.85
C ARG A 81 -17.91 -15.18 -49.19
N SER A 82 -17.77 -13.98 -48.64
CA SER A 82 -18.90 -13.15 -48.21
C SER A 82 -19.82 -12.84 -49.39
N THR A 83 -21.13 -13.00 -49.23
CA THR A 83 -22.14 -12.60 -50.23
C THR A 83 -22.47 -11.10 -50.19
N CYS A 84 -21.83 -10.33 -49.30
CA CYS A 84 -22.11 -8.92 -49.08
C CYS A 84 -21.80 -8.06 -50.32
N ARG A 85 -22.76 -7.23 -50.72
CA ARG A 85 -22.67 -6.30 -51.86
C ARG A 85 -23.17 -4.92 -51.43
N VAL A 86 -22.26 -3.97 -51.23
CA VAL A 86 -22.64 -2.57 -50.97
C VAL A 86 -23.15 -1.94 -52.26
N THR A 87 -24.42 -1.55 -52.29
CA THR A 87 -25.01 -0.84 -53.43
C THR A 87 -24.66 0.65 -53.37
N SER A 88 -23.61 1.06 -54.07
CA SER A 88 -23.32 2.49 -54.27
C SER A 88 -24.37 3.15 -55.18
N PRO A 89 -24.86 4.36 -54.86
CA PRO A 89 -25.66 5.16 -55.79
C PRO A 89 -24.89 5.43 -57.10
N SER A 90 -25.60 5.41 -58.22
CA SER A 90 -25.02 5.60 -59.55
C SER A 90 -24.63 7.06 -59.80
N ASN A 91 -23.48 7.26 -60.46
CA ASN A 91 -23.11 8.55 -61.07
C ASN A 91 -22.81 8.31 -62.56
N PRO A 92 -23.48 9.00 -63.51
CA PRO A 92 -23.43 8.64 -64.92
C PRO A 92 -22.25 9.28 -65.68
N GLN A 93 -21.52 8.46 -66.45
CA GLN A 93 -20.57 8.82 -67.52
C GLN A 93 -19.28 9.57 -67.07
N GLY A 94 -18.07 9.25 -67.56
CA GLY A 94 -17.63 8.12 -68.40
C GLY A 94 -16.20 8.35 -68.96
N GLY A 95 -15.57 7.29 -69.51
CA GLY A 95 -14.46 7.44 -70.47
C GLY A 95 -12.99 7.38 -69.97
N SER A 96 -12.30 6.31 -70.38
CA SER A 96 -10.87 6.25 -70.80
C SER A 96 -9.68 6.56 -69.84
N LYS A 97 -8.71 5.63 -69.89
CA LYS A 97 -7.28 5.63 -69.51
C LYS A 97 -6.39 6.54 -70.43
N PRO A 98 -5.05 6.71 -70.23
CA PRO A 98 -4.19 6.68 -69.01
C PRO A 98 -3.03 7.76 -69.00
N ASP A 99 -2.06 7.59 -68.08
CA ASP A 99 -0.58 7.82 -68.21
C ASP A 99 0.14 9.18 -67.97
N ASN A 100 1.19 9.08 -67.12
CA ASN A 100 2.52 9.75 -67.14
C ASN A 100 2.74 11.24 -66.68
N LYS A 101 4.03 11.66 -66.65
CA LYS A 101 4.70 12.59 -65.69
C LYS A 101 5.67 13.61 -66.42
N PRO A 102 6.56 14.38 -65.71
CA PRO A 102 6.67 15.85 -65.43
C PRO A 102 7.54 16.64 -66.49
N PRO A 103 8.39 17.71 -66.26
CA PRO A 103 8.64 18.67 -65.13
C PRO A 103 8.94 20.18 -65.46
N SER A 104 9.12 21.02 -64.41
CA SER A 104 10.04 22.23 -64.32
C SER A 104 9.68 23.54 -65.07
N GLY A 105 10.08 24.78 -64.67
CA GLY A 105 10.69 25.29 -63.41
C GLY A 105 11.43 26.67 -63.50
N SER A 106 11.79 27.29 -62.35
CA SER A 106 12.65 28.52 -62.14
C SER A 106 12.02 29.93 -62.41
N SER A 107 12.54 31.11 -61.98
CA SER A 107 13.90 31.52 -61.50
C SER A 107 13.94 32.71 -60.47
N LYS A 108 15.05 33.49 -60.38
CA LYS A 108 15.54 34.43 -59.31
C LYS A 108 16.32 35.65 -59.93
N PRO A 109 17.15 36.57 -59.30
CA PRO A 109 17.87 36.62 -57.98
C PRO A 109 18.16 38.04 -57.35
N VAL A 110 19.29 38.19 -56.61
CA VAL A 110 20.05 39.43 -56.17
C VAL A 110 19.75 40.09 -54.79
N SER A 111 20.79 40.70 -54.16
CA SER A 111 20.88 41.23 -52.76
C SER A 111 22.14 42.13 -52.51
N LEU A 112 22.25 42.86 -51.38
CA LEU A 112 23.43 43.70 -50.99
C LEU A 112 23.65 43.89 -49.45
N ALA A 113 24.64 44.71 -49.03
CA ALA A 113 25.13 44.96 -47.63
C ALA A 113 24.92 46.45 -47.16
N THR A 114 25.42 47.06 -46.06
CA THR A 114 26.60 46.92 -45.11
C THR A 114 26.23 47.72 -43.78
N THR A 115 26.95 47.94 -42.65
CA THR A 115 28.35 47.88 -42.12
C THR A 115 28.37 47.63 -40.57
N SER A 116 29.39 48.04 -39.77
CA SER A 116 29.60 47.57 -38.35
C SER A 116 30.48 48.43 -37.40
N THR A 117 30.60 48.02 -36.12
CA THR A 117 31.70 48.29 -35.12
C THR A 117 31.73 47.18 -34.01
N ASN A 118 32.69 47.15 -33.05
CA ASN A 118 33.24 45.91 -32.43
C ASN A 118 33.31 45.78 -30.86
N ARG A 119 33.21 44.51 -30.34
CA ARG A 119 33.86 43.79 -29.19
C ARG A 119 33.99 44.43 -27.76
N PRO A 120 34.45 43.72 -26.67
CA PRO A 120 34.88 42.30 -26.44
C PRO A 120 33.84 41.44 -25.66
N GLU A 121 33.82 40.10 -25.56
CA GLU A 121 34.78 38.98 -25.33
C GLU A 121 35.18 38.67 -23.87
N TRP A 122 34.80 37.48 -23.38
CA TRP A 122 35.66 36.55 -22.62
C TRP A 122 35.40 35.11 -23.10
N GLU A 123 36.36 34.20 -22.90
CA GLU A 123 36.36 32.87 -23.52
C GLU A 123 37.03 31.83 -22.61
N TRP A 124 36.64 30.55 -22.74
CA TRP A 124 37.53 29.42 -22.44
C TRP A 124 37.26 28.29 -23.44
N LYS A 125 38.30 27.80 -24.11
CA LYS A 125 38.20 26.76 -25.16
C LYS A 125 38.58 25.37 -24.61
N PRO A 126 37.99 24.29 -25.13
CA PRO A 126 38.54 22.95 -24.94
C PRO A 126 39.83 22.78 -25.77
N ASP A 127 40.79 22.02 -25.26
CA ASP A 127 42.04 21.67 -25.97
C ASP A 127 42.12 20.15 -26.18
N PRO A 128 42.14 19.64 -27.44
CA PRO A 128 42.20 18.22 -27.74
C PRO A 128 43.59 17.77 -28.26
N THR A 129 44.33 16.97 -27.48
CA THR A 129 45.00 15.72 -27.94
C THR A 129 45.90 15.10 -26.87
N SER A 130 45.73 13.81 -26.61
CA SER A 130 46.83 12.88 -26.26
C SER A 130 46.36 11.43 -26.37
N THR A 131 47.06 10.62 -27.17
CA THR A 131 46.81 9.18 -27.30
C THR A 131 47.93 8.38 -26.67
N SER A 132 47.68 7.75 -25.53
CA SER A 132 48.53 6.68 -25.00
C SER A 132 47.76 5.78 -24.03
N ASN A 133 47.92 4.47 -24.19
CA ASN A 133 47.54 3.44 -23.22
C ASN A 133 48.84 2.70 -22.84
N PRO A 134 49.18 2.60 -21.55
CA PRO A 134 49.02 1.29 -20.93
C PRO A 134 48.51 1.31 -19.47
N GLN A 135 48.15 0.11 -19.02
CA GLN A 135 47.73 -0.30 -17.67
C GLN A 135 48.48 0.37 -16.50
N TRP A 136 47.79 0.60 -15.38
CA TRP A 136 48.40 0.69 -14.05
C TRP A 136 47.56 0.00 -12.96
N GLU A 137 48.22 -0.41 -11.88
CA GLU A 137 47.64 -1.18 -10.77
C GLU A 137 46.89 -0.30 -9.76
N TRP A 138 45.94 -0.89 -9.03
CA TRP A 138 45.25 -0.21 -7.92
C TRP A 138 46.11 -0.25 -6.64
N LYS A 139 46.46 0.93 -6.12
CA LYS A 139 47.04 1.10 -4.78
C LYS A 139 46.25 2.19 -4.03
N PRO A 140 45.91 1.98 -2.74
CA PRO A 140 45.16 2.97 -1.98
C PRO A 140 46.06 4.12 -1.53
N GLU A 141 45.69 5.36 -1.79
CA GLU A 141 46.42 6.52 -1.25
C GLU A 141 45.48 7.61 -0.69
N THR A 142 45.64 7.82 0.62
CA THR A 142 45.28 8.99 1.44
C THR A 142 44.15 9.94 1.00
N THR A 143 43.09 9.97 1.80
CA THR A 143 42.06 11.02 1.81
C THR A 143 42.67 12.44 1.84
N PRO A 144 42.27 13.35 0.93
CA PRO A 144 42.64 14.76 1.04
C PRO A 144 42.11 15.36 2.34
N LYS A 145 42.92 16.15 3.04
CA LYS A 145 42.43 16.94 4.19
C LYS A 145 41.33 17.90 3.71
N PRO A 146 40.20 18.03 4.45
CA PRO A 146 39.16 18.99 4.08
C PRO A 146 39.73 20.41 4.06
N LYS A 147 39.35 21.18 3.03
CA LYS A 147 39.66 22.62 2.98
C LYS A 147 38.96 23.32 4.16
N PRO A 148 39.58 24.34 4.77
CA PRO A 148 38.97 25.06 5.89
C PRO A 148 37.64 25.68 5.45
N ILE A 149 36.60 25.48 6.25
CA ILE A 149 35.26 26.03 6.03
C ILE A 149 35.36 27.57 6.10
N PRO A 150 34.77 28.33 5.16
CA PRO A 150 34.70 29.80 5.27
C PRO A 150 34.08 30.23 6.61
N ASN A 151 34.59 31.31 7.18
CA ASN A 151 34.29 31.72 8.56
C ASN A 151 32.79 31.62 8.92
N LYS A 152 32.51 30.88 10.01
CA LYS A 152 31.19 30.68 10.62
C LYS A 152 30.43 32.02 10.67
N PRO A 153 29.21 32.13 10.08
CA PRO A 153 28.39 33.33 10.21
C PRO A 153 28.25 33.69 11.70
N SER A 154 28.44 34.97 12.02
CA SER A 154 28.29 35.47 13.39
C SER A 154 26.88 35.15 13.92
N LYS A 155 26.77 34.72 15.19
CA LYS A 155 25.48 34.44 15.84
C LYS A 155 24.48 35.58 15.54
N PRO A 156 23.24 35.27 15.08
CA PRO A 156 22.30 36.30 14.71
C PRO A 156 21.99 37.20 15.91
N SER A 157 22.19 38.50 15.75
CA SER A 157 22.02 39.52 16.81
C SER A 157 20.55 39.87 17.09
N GLY A 158 19.61 39.10 16.55
CA GLY A 158 18.19 39.22 16.86
C GLY A 158 17.92 38.79 18.30
N LYS A 159 17.49 39.73 19.14
CA LYS A 159 17.03 39.44 20.50
C LYS A 159 15.71 38.67 20.43
N HIS A 160 15.79 37.34 20.39
CA HIS A 160 14.63 36.48 20.57
C HIS A 160 13.96 36.79 21.93
N PRO A 161 12.61 36.93 22.00
CA PRO A 161 11.93 37.46 23.19
C PRO A 161 12.21 36.69 24.49
N LEU A 162 12.45 35.38 24.41
CA LEU A 162 12.67 34.51 25.56
C LEU A 162 14.16 34.24 25.85
N ALA A 163 15.06 34.44 24.88
CA ALA A 163 16.46 34.02 24.95
C ALA A 163 17.34 34.78 25.98
N ASN A 164 16.79 35.76 26.69
CA ASN A 164 17.45 36.46 27.80
C ASN A 164 16.84 36.12 29.18
N GLY A 165 15.84 35.23 29.23
CA GLY A 165 15.26 34.72 30.47
C GLY A 165 16.04 33.53 31.03
N PRO A 166 15.95 33.24 32.35
CA PRO A 166 16.62 32.08 32.95
C PRO A 166 15.87 30.75 32.71
N PHE A 167 14.65 30.80 32.17
CA PHE A 167 13.76 29.66 31.96
C PHE A 167 13.74 29.21 30.50
N LYS A 168 13.78 27.88 30.28
CA LYS A 168 13.50 27.29 28.97
C LYS A 168 11.99 27.19 28.72
N VAL A 169 11.61 27.34 27.46
CA VAL A 169 10.38 26.77 26.88
C VAL A 169 10.82 25.77 25.81
N VAL A 170 10.54 24.49 26.04
CA VAL A 170 10.94 23.37 25.16
C VAL A 170 9.70 22.83 24.46
N CYS A 171 9.72 22.80 23.13
CA CYS A 171 8.53 22.52 22.32
C CYS A 171 8.77 21.32 21.39
N TYR A 172 8.05 20.21 21.60
CA TYR A 172 8.05 19.12 20.62
C TYR A 172 7.24 19.47 19.37
N PHE A 173 7.85 19.29 18.20
CA PHE A 173 7.22 19.31 16.89
C PHE A 173 7.07 17.86 16.41
N THR A 174 5.84 17.41 16.13
CA THR A 174 5.62 16.07 15.58
C THR A 174 5.55 16.10 14.05
N ASN A 175 6.38 15.32 13.36
CA ASN A 175 6.40 15.35 11.90
C ASN A 175 5.08 14.85 11.29
N TRP A 176 4.50 13.76 11.83
CA TRP A 176 3.26 13.13 11.35
C TRP A 176 1.99 14.00 11.43
N ALA A 177 1.98 15.10 12.19
CA ALA A 177 0.81 15.98 12.26
C ALA A 177 0.45 16.64 10.90
N TRP A 178 1.36 16.61 9.92
CA TRP A 178 1.07 17.03 8.55
C TRP A 178 0.18 16.07 7.76
N TYR A 179 -0.03 14.82 8.20
CA TYR A 179 -0.97 13.88 7.57
C TYR A 179 -2.44 14.18 7.94
N ARG A 180 -2.68 14.97 8.98
CA ARG A 180 -4.05 15.37 9.38
C ARG A 180 -4.72 16.20 8.28
N THR A 181 -6.03 16.04 8.14
CA THR A 181 -6.83 16.71 7.11
C THR A 181 -7.38 18.06 7.56
N GLY A 182 -7.51 19.01 6.64
CA GLY A 182 -8.18 20.29 6.89
C GLY A 182 -7.44 21.17 7.91
N PRO A 183 -8.13 21.86 8.84
CA PRO A 183 -7.50 22.84 9.73
C PRO A 183 -6.46 22.23 10.67
N ALA A 184 -6.62 20.95 11.03
CA ALA A 184 -5.74 20.21 11.92
C ALA A 184 -4.40 19.79 11.29
N LYS A 185 -4.19 20.01 9.99
CA LYS A 185 -2.89 19.82 9.35
C LYS A 185 -1.89 20.80 9.98
N TYR A 186 -0.84 20.29 10.58
CA TYR A 186 0.27 21.08 11.13
C TYR A 186 1.51 20.96 10.23
N LEU A 187 2.21 22.06 9.97
CA LEU A 187 3.41 22.10 9.14
C LEU A 187 4.56 22.78 9.90
N PRO A 188 5.84 22.60 9.49
CA PRO A 188 6.96 23.39 9.99
C PRO A 188 6.67 24.91 10.00
N GLU A 189 5.97 25.42 8.99
CA GLU A 189 5.65 26.85 8.88
C GLU A 189 4.61 27.35 9.89
N ASP A 190 3.92 26.45 10.62
CA ASP A 190 2.98 26.78 11.70
C ASP A 190 3.64 26.98 13.09
N ILE A 191 4.95 26.73 13.19
CA ILE A 191 5.73 26.96 14.43
C ILE A 191 5.94 28.47 14.66
N ASP A 192 5.23 29.04 15.64
CA ASP A 192 5.57 30.37 16.16
C ASP A 192 6.79 30.28 17.09
N THR A 193 7.95 30.43 16.48
CA THR A 193 9.25 30.44 17.15
C THR A 193 9.36 31.46 18.29
N ASN A 194 8.54 32.52 18.34
CA ASN A 194 8.62 33.51 19.42
C ASN A 194 8.18 32.93 20.78
N LEU A 195 7.45 31.81 20.78
CA LEU A 195 6.91 31.18 21.98
C LEU A 195 7.80 30.08 22.55
N CYS A 196 8.79 29.60 21.78
CA CYS A 196 9.70 28.52 22.16
C CYS A 196 11.13 29.04 22.32
N THR A 197 11.92 28.42 23.21
CA THR A 197 13.39 28.62 23.27
C THR A 197 14.14 27.51 22.54
N HIS A 198 13.60 26.29 22.62
CA HIS A 198 14.13 25.09 22.00
C HIS A 198 12.95 24.40 21.28
N VAL A 199 13.15 24.00 20.02
CA VAL A 199 12.25 23.11 19.28
C VAL A 199 12.91 21.75 19.19
N LEU A 200 12.19 20.72 19.59
CA LEU A 200 12.62 19.32 19.51
C LEU A 200 11.88 18.65 18.36
N TYR A 201 12.62 18.17 17.37
CA TYR A 201 12.04 17.48 16.22
C TYR A 201 11.70 16.04 16.61
N GLY A 202 10.41 15.75 16.80
CA GLY A 202 9.84 14.44 17.04
C GLY A 202 9.47 13.74 15.72
N PHE A 203 10.13 12.68 15.30
CA PHE A 203 11.30 12.03 15.92
C PHE A 203 12.27 11.52 14.82
N ALA A 204 13.48 11.17 15.25
CA ALA A 204 14.27 10.12 14.62
C ALA A 204 14.10 8.81 15.40
N VAL A 205 14.45 7.68 14.79
CA VAL A 205 14.32 6.35 15.40
C VAL A 205 15.64 5.60 15.46
N LEU A 206 15.74 4.65 16.38
CA LEU A 206 16.89 3.75 16.49
C LEU A 206 16.72 2.56 15.55
N ASP A 207 17.69 2.32 14.66
CA ASP A 207 17.71 1.13 13.82
C ASP A 207 17.85 -0.16 14.66
N PHE A 208 17.02 -1.17 14.37
CA PHE A 208 16.93 -2.37 15.19
C PHE A 208 18.14 -3.30 15.02
N GLU A 209 18.72 -3.38 13.82
CA GLU A 209 19.86 -4.27 13.53
C GLU A 209 21.18 -3.59 13.87
N ASN A 210 21.42 -2.38 13.35
CA ASN A 210 22.70 -1.69 13.42
C ASN A 210 22.87 -0.82 14.68
N LEU A 211 21.78 -0.50 15.37
CA LEU A 211 21.76 0.35 16.57
C LEU A 211 22.36 1.75 16.31
N ILE A 212 21.89 2.37 15.22
CA ILE A 212 22.26 3.73 14.78
C ILE A 212 20.99 4.58 14.55
N ILE A 213 21.12 5.90 14.63
CA ILE A 213 20.02 6.83 14.32
C ILE A 213 19.63 6.78 12.83
N LYS A 214 18.33 6.82 12.54
CA LYS A 214 17.74 7.01 11.20
C LYS A 214 16.46 7.87 11.28
N ALA A 215 15.97 8.35 10.14
CA ALA A 215 14.70 9.10 10.08
C ALA A 215 13.50 8.23 10.48
N HIS A 216 12.51 8.82 11.12
CA HIS A 216 11.23 8.16 11.42
C HIS A 216 10.35 8.05 10.18
N ASP A 217 10.27 9.15 9.43
CA ASP A 217 9.47 9.29 8.21
C ASP A 217 10.38 9.92 7.16
N SER A 218 11.04 9.10 6.35
CA SER A 218 11.97 9.59 5.32
C SER A 218 11.28 10.44 4.25
N TRP A 219 9.96 10.30 4.05
CA TRP A 219 9.21 11.10 3.09
C TRP A 219 8.96 12.52 3.62
N ALA A 220 8.59 12.68 4.89
CA ALA A 220 8.52 13.99 5.55
C ALA A 220 9.93 14.59 5.74
N ASP A 221 10.82 13.82 6.36
CA ASP A 221 12.12 14.27 6.87
C ASP A 221 13.08 14.65 5.74
N PHE A 222 13.19 13.83 4.68
CA PHE A 222 14.14 14.04 3.57
C PHE A 222 13.49 14.56 2.29
N ASP A 223 12.48 13.88 1.74
CA ASP A 223 11.88 14.26 0.44
C ASP A 223 11.15 15.61 0.53
N ASN A 224 10.36 15.79 1.59
CA ASN A 224 9.66 17.05 1.89
C ASN A 224 10.51 18.01 2.76
N LYS A 225 11.76 17.65 3.06
CA LYS A 225 12.82 18.49 3.64
C LYS A 225 12.41 19.11 4.99
N PHE A 226 11.65 18.37 5.80
CA PHE A 226 11.18 18.88 7.09
C PHE A 226 12.34 19.17 8.05
N TYR A 227 13.43 18.38 8.02
CA TYR A 227 14.62 18.67 8.82
C TYR A 227 15.17 20.07 8.48
N GLU A 228 15.46 20.35 7.21
CA GLU A 228 15.99 21.64 6.78
C GLU A 228 15.02 22.80 7.06
N ARG A 229 13.70 22.56 6.94
CA ARG A 229 12.64 23.56 7.19
C ARG A 229 12.51 23.93 8.67
N VAL A 230 12.54 22.96 9.58
CA VAL A 230 12.53 23.22 11.03
C VAL A 230 13.88 23.79 11.48
N VAL A 231 15.01 23.23 11.04
CA VAL A 231 16.35 23.72 11.37
C VAL A 231 16.59 25.16 10.89
N ALA A 232 16.02 25.57 9.75
CA ALA A 232 16.10 26.96 9.30
C ALA A 232 15.59 28.00 10.32
N MET A 233 14.78 27.59 11.31
CA MET A 233 14.30 28.43 12.40
C MET A 233 15.39 28.92 13.36
N LYS A 234 16.57 28.26 13.40
CA LYS A 234 17.76 28.75 14.14
C LYS A 234 18.10 30.21 13.81
N LYS A 235 17.82 30.65 12.58
CA LYS A 235 18.01 32.03 12.11
C LYS A 235 17.15 33.07 12.88
N LYS A 236 16.09 32.63 13.57
CA LYS A 236 15.22 33.45 14.42
C LYS A 236 15.63 33.44 15.91
N GLY A 237 16.71 32.73 16.28
CA GLY A 237 17.25 32.71 17.65
C GLY A 237 16.67 31.66 18.59
N VAL A 238 16.01 30.62 18.07
CA VAL A 238 15.66 29.39 18.81
C VAL A 238 16.69 28.30 18.58
N HIS A 239 16.86 27.40 19.53
CA HIS A 239 17.62 26.16 19.32
C HIS A 239 16.75 25.09 18.65
N VAL A 240 17.34 24.26 17.79
CA VAL A 240 16.64 23.14 17.14
C VAL A 240 17.44 21.86 17.31
N LEU A 241 16.91 20.90 18.07
CA LEU A 241 17.51 19.59 18.30
C LEU A 241 16.66 18.50 17.64
N LEU A 242 17.27 17.36 17.34
CA LEU A 242 16.58 16.16 16.92
C LEU A 242 16.30 15.28 18.15
N ALA A 243 15.05 14.88 18.37
CA ALA A 243 14.73 13.91 19.41
C ALA A 243 14.80 12.50 18.81
N ILE A 244 15.34 11.53 19.56
CA ILE A 244 15.36 10.12 19.18
C ILE A 244 14.64 9.27 20.23
N GLY A 245 13.66 8.48 19.79
CA GLY A 245 12.86 7.59 20.64
C GLY A 245 11.36 7.89 20.62
N GLY A 246 10.79 8.13 21.80
CA GLY A 246 9.37 8.15 22.08
C GLY A 246 8.78 6.75 22.27
N TRP A 247 7.56 6.70 22.81
CA TRP A 247 6.86 5.50 23.27
C TRP A 247 6.84 4.32 22.29
N ASN A 248 6.62 4.61 21.00
CA ASN A 248 6.53 3.58 19.96
C ASN A 248 7.90 3.11 19.44
N ASP A 249 8.93 3.95 19.49
CA ASP A 249 10.28 3.51 19.10
C ASP A 249 11.02 2.80 20.24
N SER A 250 10.70 3.16 21.49
CA SER A 250 11.28 2.61 22.71
C SER A 250 10.91 1.16 23.01
N GLN A 251 10.03 0.54 22.21
CA GLN A 251 9.53 -0.79 22.45
C GLN A 251 10.58 -1.89 22.21
N GLY A 252 10.61 -2.87 23.10
CA GLY A 252 11.54 -4.00 23.02
C GLY A 252 12.98 -3.64 23.40
N ASP A 253 13.92 -4.46 22.94
CA ASP A 253 15.27 -4.53 23.51
C ASP A 253 16.30 -3.57 22.92
N LYS A 254 16.00 -2.89 21.80
CA LYS A 254 17.05 -2.25 20.97
C LYS A 254 17.81 -1.14 21.69
N TYR A 255 17.14 -0.33 22.50
CA TYR A 255 17.80 0.69 23.31
C TYR A 255 18.65 0.07 24.44
N SER A 256 18.18 -1.03 25.05
CA SER A 256 18.97 -1.81 26.01
C SER A 256 20.22 -2.41 25.34
N ARG A 257 20.10 -3.02 24.15
CA ARG A 257 21.24 -3.52 23.36
C ARG A 257 22.20 -2.41 22.95
N LEU A 258 21.70 -1.20 22.67
CA LEU A 258 22.53 -0.03 22.39
C LEU A 258 23.34 0.36 23.63
N VAL A 259 22.70 0.60 24.78
CA VAL A 259 23.40 1.13 25.95
C VAL A 259 24.33 0.10 26.60
N ASN A 260 23.94 -1.17 26.69
CA ASN A 260 24.74 -2.19 27.38
C ASN A 260 25.99 -2.64 26.59
N SER A 261 26.13 -2.25 25.32
CA SER A 261 27.29 -2.57 24.48
C SER A 261 28.13 -1.33 24.19
N ALA A 262 29.33 -1.24 24.76
CA ALA A 262 30.26 -0.14 24.49
C ALA A 262 30.60 0.01 22.98
N ALA A 263 30.63 -1.10 22.24
CA ALA A 263 30.81 -1.08 20.79
C ALA A 263 29.59 -0.51 20.05
N SER A 264 28.37 -0.79 20.53
CA SER A 264 27.13 -0.21 19.98
C SER A 264 27.03 1.27 20.30
N ARG A 265 27.29 1.70 21.55
CA ARG A 265 27.35 3.11 21.95
C ARG A 265 28.34 3.89 21.09
N GLN A 266 29.57 3.37 20.91
CA GLN A 266 30.59 4.00 20.08
C GLN A 266 30.19 4.09 18.60
N ARG A 267 29.52 3.06 18.05
CA ARG A 267 28.98 3.07 16.68
C ARG A 267 27.88 4.11 16.51
N PHE A 268 26.94 4.18 17.45
CA PHE A 268 25.89 5.19 17.47
C PHE A 268 26.48 6.60 17.51
N ILE A 269 27.44 6.85 18.41
CA ILE A 269 28.14 8.13 18.54
C ILE A 269 28.84 8.53 17.23
N GLN A 270 29.48 7.56 16.55
CA GLN A 270 30.11 7.75 15.24
C GLN A 270 29.11 8.03 14.10
N HIS A 271 27.84 7.62 14.22
CA HIS A 271 26.80 7.90 13.23
C HIS A 271 26.04 9.20 13.51
N VAL A 272 25.61 9.41 14.77
CA VAL A 272 24.75 10.52 15.18
C VAL A 272 25.44 11.88 15.06
N VAL A 273 26.74 11.97 15.35
CA VAL A 273 27.46 13.25 15.24
C VAL A 273 27.52 13.74 13.78
N PRO A 274 27.95 12.92 12.78
CA PRO A 274 27.79 13.27 11.36
C PRO A 274 26.35 13.53 10.93
N PHE A 275 25.36 12.79 11.46
CA PHE A 275 23.95 12.97 11.11
C PHE A 275 23.43 14.35 11.54
N LEU A 276 23.64 14.74 12.81
CA LEU A 276 23.24 16.05 13.33
C LEU A 276 23.95 17.19 12.58
N LEU A 277 25.24 17.04 12.29
CA LEU A 277 26.03 18.04 11.56
C LEU A 277 25.63 18.14 10.07
N LYS A 278 25.21 17.05 9.43
CA LYS A 278 24.71 17.04 8.04
C LYS A 278 23.46 17.90 7.88
N TYR A 279 22.56 17.85 8.86
CA TYR A 279 21.28 18.56 8.85
C TYR A 279 21.27 19.84 9.71
N ASP A 280 22.43 20.31 10.22
CA ASP A 280 22.59 21.50 11.08
C ASP A 280 21.69 21.51 12.34
N PHE A 281 21.46 20.37 12.98
CA PHE A 281 20.84 20.33 14.31
C PHE A 281 21.81 20.85 15.39
N ASP A 282 21.29 21.57 16.39
CA ASP A 282 22.06 22.07 17.55
C ASP A 282 22.36 20.99 18.59
N GLY A 283 21.79 19.79 18.48
CA GLY A 283 21.95 18.73 19.46
C GLY A 283 20.97 17.58 19.32
N LEU A 284 21.00 16.68 20.30
CA LEU A 284 20.15 15.50 20.41
C LEU A 284 19.33 15.55 21.70
N ASP A 285 18.06 15.16 21.64
CA ASP A 285 17.26 14.80 22.80
C ASP A 285 17.04 13.29 22.84
N LEU A 286 17.21 12.68 24.02
CA LEU A 286 17.06 11.23 24.24
C LEU A 286 15.72 10.93 24.91
N ASP A 287 14.82 10.28 24.18
CA ASP A 287 13.47 9.93 24.66
C ASP A 287 13.29 8.41 24.70
N TRP A 288 14.08 7.72 25.53
CA TRP A 288 13.93 6.27 25.73
C TRP A 288 12.94 6.00 26.86
N GLU A 289 11.86 5.27 26.53
CA GLU A 289 10.72 4.97 27.38
C GLU A 289 10.57 3.48 27.79
N TYR A 290 11.22 3.01 28.86
CA TYR A 290 12.24 3.63 29.71
C TYR A 290 13.38 2.63 29.96
N PRO A 291 14.59 3.06 30.34
CA PRO A 291 15.65 2.13 30.77
C PRO A 291 15.15 1.26 31.92
N LYS A 292 15.44 -0.05 31.91
CA LYS A 292 14.93 -1.08 32.84
C LYS A 292 13.40 -1.28 32.77
N CYS A 293 12.62 -0.21 32.86
CA CYS A 293 11.15 -0.22 32.81
C CYS A 293 10.61 0.01 31.40
N TRP A 294 10.86 -0.93 30.49
CA TRP A 294 10.44 -0.85 29.09
C TRP A 294 8.90 -0.73 29.01
N GLN A 295 8.40 0.43 28.57
CA GLN A 295 6.96 0.77 28.56
C GLN A 295 6.34 0.57 29.96
N VAL A 296 6.91 1.25 30.96
CA VAL A 296 6.64 1.19 32.42
C VAL A 296 6.79 -0.18 33.11
N ASN A 297 6.97 -1.29 32.38
CA ASN A 297 7.17 -2.61 33.00
C ASN A 297 8.64 -2.83 33.39
N CYS A 298 8.94 -2.70 34.68
CA CYS A 298 10.28 -2.84 35.26
C CYS A 298 10.83 -4.26 35.28
N ASP A 299 10.06 -5.30 34.99
CA ASP A 299 10.54 -6.69 34.94
C ASP A 299 11.20 -7.05 33.59
N LYS A 300 10.84 -6.32 32.51
CA LYS A 300 11.33 -6.61 31.15
C LYS A 300 12.83 -6.34 30.95
N GLY A 301 13.35 -5.23 31.46
CA GLY A 301 14.72 -4.80 31.20
C GLY A 301 15.75 -5.38 32.19
N PRO A 302 17.02 -5.51 31.77
CA PRO A 302 18.11 -5.84 32.69
C PRO A 302 18.45 -4.63 33.57
N ALA A 303 18.78 -4.86 34.85
CA ALA A 303 19.14 -3.78 35.78
C ALA A 303 20.38 -2.96 35.34
N SER A 304 21.21 -3.51 34.45
CA SER A 304 22.35 -2.82 33.86
C SER A 304 21.96 -1.66 32.94
N ASP A 305 20.71 -1.59 32.45
CA ASP A 305 20.19 -0.46 31.66
C ASP A 305 20.45 0.89 32.34
N LYS A 306 20.29 0.94 33.68
CA LYS A 306 20.43 2.14 34.50
C LYS A 306 21.81 2.76 34.45
N GLU A 307 22.86 1.96 34.69
CA GLU A 307 24.25 2.43 34.62
C GLU A 307 24.67 2.64 33.17
N SER A 308 24.29 1.73 32.27
CA SER A 308 24.60 1.78 30.85
C SER A 308 24.05 3.03 30.17
N PHE A 309 22.83 3.48 30.53
CA PHE A 309 22.27 4.74 30.04
C PHE A 309 23.06 5.96 30.55
N GLY A 310 23.46 5.95 31.83
CA GLY A 310 24.37 6.96 32.39
C GLY A 310 25.71 7.03 31.66
N LEU A 311 26.29 5.88 31.30
CA LEU A 311 27.51 5.77 30.48
C LEU A 311 27.28 6.32 29.06
N PHE A 312 26.17 5.98 28.42
CA PHE A 312 25.82 6.46 27.07
C PHE A 312 25.66 7.99 27.02
N VAL A 313 24.94 8.57 27.98
CA VAL A 313 24.76 10.02 28.14
C VAL A 313 26.12 10.73 28.35
N LYS A 314 27.01 10.15 29.17
CA LYS A 314 28.38 10.63 29.40
C LYS A 314 29.23 10.59 28.12
N GLU A 315 29.17 9.51 27.36
CA GLU A 315 29.95 9.31 26.13
C GLU A 315 29.45 10.23 25.00
N LEU A 316 28.14 10.34 24.80
CA LEU A 316 27.51 11.31 23.90
C LEU A 316 27.95 12.74 24.21
N LYS A 317 27.80 13.20 25.47
CA LYS A 317 28.19 14.57 25.84
C LYS A 317 29.70 14.80 25.64
N THR A 318 30.51 13.76 25.81
CA THR A 318 31.97 13.86 25.56
C THR A 318 32.28 14.09 24.08
N ALA A 319 31.61 13.38 23.16
CA ALA A 319 31.75 13.57 21.72
C ALA A 319 31.12 14.88 21.20
N PHE A 320 30.07 15.38 21.87
CA PHE A 320 29.35 16.59 21.49
C PHE A 320 30.15 17.88 21.79
N ARG A 321 31.04 17.85 22.79
CA ARG A 321 31.85 19.02 23.21
C ARG A 321 32.72 19.63 22.11
N SER A 322 33.29 18.82 21.22
CA SER A 322 34.10 19.33 20.09
C SER A 322 33.29 19.95 18.96
N HIS A 323 31.95 19.85 19.04
CA HIS A 323 31.01 20.23 17.99
C HIS A 323 30.01 21.32 18.43
N ASP A 324 30.12 21.83 19.67
CA ASP A 324 29.19 22.82 20.26
C ASP A 324 27.74 22.29 20.38
N LEU A 325 27.56 20.96 20.46
CA LEU A 325 26.25 20.30 20.47
C LEU A 325 25.64 20.15 21.88
N LEU A 326 24.33 20.36 21.93
CA LEU A 326 23.47 20.16 23.10
C LEU A 326 23.05 18.68 23.25
N LEU A 327 22.83 18.25 24.49
CA LEU A 327 22.29 16.93 24.82
C LEU A 327 21.28 17.05 25.97
N SER A 328 20.04 16.64 25.71
CA SER A 328 18.96 16.57 26.70
C SER A 328 18.33 15.18 26.72
N ALA A 329 17.39 14.96 27.64
CA ALA A 329 16.57 13.76 27.67
C ALA A 329 15.17 14.07 28.18
N ALA A 330 14.17 13.41 27.60
CA ALA A 330 12.88 13.20 28.23
C ALA A 330 12.97 12.04 29.22
N VAL A 331 12.26 12.15 30.36
CA VAL A 331 12.32 11.17 31.45
C VAL A 331 10.98 10.98 32.14
N SER A 332 10.74 9.77 32.63
CA SER A 332 9.51 9.41 33.33
C SER A 332 9.30 10.25 34.62
N PRO A 333 8.04 10.58 34.95
CA PRO A 333 7.67 11.15 36.25
C PRO A 333 7.53 10.07 37.35
N SER A 334 7.42 8.79 36.98
CA SER A 334 7.06 7.71 37.90
C SER A 334 8.20 7.35 38.84
N LYS A 335 7.92 7.35 40.15
CA LYS A 335 8.88 7.00 41.21
C LYS A 335 9.61 5.68 40.93
N ALA A 336 8.87 4.63 40.57
CA ALA A 336 9.43 3.30 40.29
C ALA A 336 10.37 3.31 39.08
N VAL A 337 10.01 4.02 38.01
CA VAL A 337 10.86 4.16 36.82
C VAL A 337 12.10 5.00 37.10
N ILE A 338 12.01 6.01 37.98
CA ILE A 338 13.16 6.80 38.40
C ILE A 338 14.14 5.96 39.23
N ASP A 339 13.61 5.18 40.16
CA ASP A 339 14.41 4.31 41.04
C ASP A 339 15.09 3.17 40.28
N GLU A 340 14.43 2.55 39.31
CA GLU A 340 14.96 1.41 38.55
C GLU A 340 15.73 1.81 37.28
N GLY A 341 15.35 2.92 36.62
CA GLY A 341 15.84 3.28 35.28
C GLY A 341 16.95 4.33 35.21
N TYR A 342 17.10 5.22 36.19
CA TYR A 342 17.97 6.41 36.02
C TYR A 342 19.06 6.56 37.09
N ASP A 343 20.33 6.67 36.68
CA ASP A 343 21.35 7.37 37.48
C ASP A 343 21.16 8.88 37.32
N VAL A 344 20.27 9.42 38.15
CA VAL A 344 19.94 10.85 38.24
C VAL A 344 21.19 11.73 38.35
N LYS A 345 22.23 11.29 39.08
CA LYS A 345 23.44 12.09 39.34
C LYS A 345 24.37 12.11 38.14
N THR A 346 24.53 11.00 37.44
CA THR A 346 25.30 10.96 36.18
C THR A 346 24.55 11.70 35.07
N MET A 347 23.24 11.51 34.92
CA MET A 347 22.42 12.24 33.93
C MET A 347 22.49 13.75 34.16
N ALA A 348 22.25 14.21 35.40
CA ALA A 348 22.37 15.62 35.81
C ALA A 348 23.73 16.27 35.48
N LYS A 349 24.81 15.49 35.53
CA LYS A 349 26.18 15.95 35.29
C LYS A 349 26.46 16.21 33.80
N TYR A 350 25.86 15.44 32.90
CA TYR A 350 26.21 15.46 31.47
C TYR A 350 25.12 16.01 30.55
N LEU A 351 23.83 15.90 30.89
CA LEU A 351 22.75 16.56 30.15
C LEU A 351 22.74 18.06 30.40
N ASP A 352 22.35 18.87 29.41
CA ASP A 352 22.20 20.32 29.56
C ASP A 352 20.88 20.69 30.28
N TRP A 353 19.83 19.89 30.07
CA TRP A 353 18.60 19.87 30.87
C TRP A 353 17.94 18.48 30.84
N ILE A 354 16.96 18.27 31.71
CA ILE A 354 16.17 17.05 31.87
C ILE A 354 14.70 17.43 31.77
N SER A 355 13.97 16.91 30.78
CA SER A 355 12.54 17.16 30.57
C SER A 355 11.73 16.08 31.30
N VAL A 356 11.24 16.37 32.50
CA VAL A 356 10.41 15.41 33.26
C VAL A 356 8.99 15.44 32.69
N MET A 357 8.52 14.32 32.18
CA MET A 357 7.22 14.19 31.52
C MET A 357 6.08 14.12 32.55
N THR A 358 5.79 15.23 33.23
CA THR A 358 4.77 15.33 34.28
C THR A 358 3.33 15.36 33.72
N TYR A 359 2.99 14.35 32.95
CA TYR A 359 1.69 14.05 32.33
C TYR A 359 1.55 12.52 32.15
N ASP A 360 0.39 12.07 31.68
CA ASP A 360 -0.01 10.66 31.55
C ASP A 360 0.18 9.83 32.84
N TYR A 361 -0.01 10.45 34.00
CA TYR A 361 -0.17 9.76 35.28
C TYR A 361 -1.42 8.88 35.30
N HIS A 362 -2.47 9.32 34.59
CA HIS A 362 -3.75 8.64 34.49
C HIS A 362 -4.27 8.60 33.04
N GLY A 363 -4.95 7.51 32.69
CA GLY A 363 -5.49 7.28 31.35
C GLY A 363 -6.35 6.02 31.28
N GLN A 364 -6.90 5.71 30.11
CA GLN A 364 -7.91 4.64 29.94
C GLN A 364 -7.49 3.23 30.41
N TRP A 365 -6.20 3.01 30.64
CA TRP A 365 -5.64 1.79 31.22
C TRP A 365 -6.04 1.59 32.68
N ASP A 366 -6.28 2.66 33.46
CA ASP A 366 -6.63 2.61 34.89
C ASP A 366 -8.01 2.00 35.19
N LYS A 367 -8.88 1.93 34.17
CA LYS A 367 -10.29 1.49 34.27
C LYS A 367 -11.21 2.31 35.19
N LYS A 368 -10.73 3.46 35.63
CA LYS A 368 -11.48 4.55 36.26
C LYS A 368 -10.97 5.90 35.75
N THR A 369 -11.78 6.96 35.81
CA THR A 369 -11.39 8.30 35.37
C THR A 369 -10.30 8.90 36.27
N GLY A 370 -9.31 9.54 35.67
CA GLY A 370 -8.25 10.25 36.38
C GLY A 370 -7.74 11.44 35.58
N HIS A 371 -7.11 12.40 36.26
CA HIS A 371 -6.55 13.58 35.59
C HIS A 371 -5.16 13.28 35.05
N LEU A 372 -4.90 13.48 33.76
CA LEU A 372 -3.62 13.06 33.14
C LEU A 372 -2.37 13.73 33.75
N ALA A 373 -2.49 14.96 34.24
CA ALA A 373 -1.37 15.76 34.74
C ALA A 373 -1.75 16.55 36.02
N PRO A 374 -2.02 15.90 37.15
CA PRO A 374 -2.39 16.61 38.37
C PRO A 374 -1.16 17.33 38.94
N MET A 375 -1.38 18.48 39.57
CA MET A 375 -0.29 19.27 40.17
C MET A 375 0.08 18.73 41.55
N TYR A 376 -0.93 18.35 42.34
CA TYR A 376 -0.82 17.81 43.69
C TYR A 376 -1.70 16.56 43.84
N TYR A 377 -1.41 15.74 44.85
CA TYR A 377 -2.19 14.56 45.25
C TYR A 377 -3.64 14.92 45.62
N HIS A 378 -4.58 14.10 45.17
CA HIS A 378 -5.99 14.12 45.57
C HIS A 378 -6.29 12.93 46.50
N PRO A 379 -7.07 13.09 47.60
CA PRO A 379 -7.25 12.07 48.64
C PRO A 379 -7.75 10.67 48.19
N GLU A 380 -8.29 10.56 46.98
CA GLU A 380 -8.78 9.31 46.39
C GLU A 380 -7.81 8.67 45.35
N ASP A 381 -6.63 9.26 45.10
CA ASP A 381 -5.65 8.68 44.19
C ASP A 381 -5.04 7.40 44.81
N ASP A 382 -4.80 6.37 43.99
CA ASP A 382 -4.21 5.10 44.48
C ASP A 382 -2.73 5.27 44.92
N PHE A 383 -2.08 6.36 44.47
CA PHE A 383 -0.67 6.66 44.70
C PHE A 383 -0.47 8.14 45.05
N ASP A 384 0.01 8.44 46.27
CA ASP A 384 0.29 9.80 46.74
C ASP A 384 1.40 10.53 45.95
N TYR A 385 2.18 9.77 45.17
CA TYR A 385 3.25 10.26 44.30
C TYR A 385 2.86 10.47 42.82
N PHE A 386 1.61 10.22 42.41
CA PHE A 386 1.16 10.41 41.02
C PHE A 386 0.81 11.88 40.69
N ASN A 387 1.73 12.81 40.96
CA ASN A 387 1.53 14.24 40.68
C ASN A 387 2.84 15.00 40.40
N ALA A 388 2.73 16.10 39.66
CA ALA A 388 3.88 16.87 39.19
C ALA A 388 4.74 17.43 40.33
N ASN A 389 4.11 17.91 41.42
CA ASN A 389 4.82 18.39 42.59
C ASN A 389 5.67 17.30 43.25
N TYR A 390 5.14 16.07 43.41
CA TYR A 390 5.95 14.95 43.89
C TYR A 390 7.10 14.65 42.94
N SER A 391 6.82 14.36 41.66
CA SER A 391 7.82 13.87 40.71
C SER A 391 9.00 14.83 40.55
N ILE A 392 8.75 16.14 40.45
CA ILE A 392 9.83 17.13 40.37
C ILE A 392 10.65 17.18 41.66
N ASN A 393 10.02 17.14 42.84
CA ASN A 393 10.76 17.11 44.11
C ASN A 393 11.53 15.80 44.31
N TYR A 394 11.04 14.67 43.79
CA TYR A 394 11.76 13.40 43.76
C TYR A 394 13.02 13.47 42.89
N TRP A 395 12.91 14.04 41.69
CA TRP A 395 14.05 14.33 40.82
C TRP A 395 15.07 15.29 41.47
N LEU A 396 14.62 16.32 42.20
CA LEU A 396 15.51 17.19 43.00
C LEU A 396 16.23 16.39 44.09
N GLY A 397 15.51 15.57 44.86
CA GLY A 397 16.05 14.73 45.93
C GLY A 397 17.07 13.69 45.44
N GLY A 398 16.85 13.11 44.26
CA GLY A 398 17.81 12.21 43.59
C GLY A 398 19.12 12.89 43.18
N GLY A 399 19.17 14.22 43.15
CA GLY A 399 20.34 15.02 42.78
C GLY A 399 20.19 15.84 41.50
N GLY A 400 18.97 15.96 40.96
CA GLY A 400 18.65 16.81 39.82
C GLY A 400 18.86 18.30 40.13
N PRO A 401 19.72 19.03 39.40
CA PRO A 401 19.95 20.45 39.64
C PRO A 401 18.71 21.26 39.25
N LYS A 402 18.24 22.14 40.13
CA LYS A 402 17.01 22.93 39.95
C LYS A 402 16.94 23.59 38.56
N HIS A 403 17.99 24.30 38.16
CA HIS A 403 18.12 24.99 36.86
C HIS A 403 18.20 24.06 35.62
N LYS A 404 18.27 22.74 35.80
CA LYS A 404 18.26 21.73 34.73
C LYS A 404 16.96 20.95 34.61
N LEU A 405 16.16 20.85 35.66
CA LEU A 405 14.85 20.18 35.58
C LEU A 405 13.86 21.07 34.82
N VAL A 406 13.19 20.51 33.82
CA VAL A 406 12.18 21.18 32.99
C VAL A 406 10.89 20.38 33.14
N MET A 407 9.79 21.06 33.50
CA MET A 407 8.51 20.42 33.81
C MET A 407 7.65 20.26 32.55
N GLY A 408 7.21 19.05 32.24
CA GLY A 408 6.32 18.73 31.13
C GLY A 408 4.87 19.15 31.37
N MET A 409 4.23 19.71 30.35
CA MET A 409 2.82 20.11 30.34
C MET A 409 2.14 19.58 29.06
N PRO A 410 1.00 18.88 29.17
CA PRO A 410 0.28 18.34 28.02
C PRO A 410 -0.56 19.43 27.35
N LEU A 411 -0.57 19.47 26.02
CA LEU A 411 -1.47 20.32 25.22
C LEU A 411 -2.64 19.49 24.64
N TYR A 412 -3.03 18.45 25.38
CA TYR A 412 -4.04 17.43 25.05
C TYR A 412 -4.71 16.94 26.34
N GLY A 413 -5.63 15.99 26.21
CA GLY A 413 -6.25 15.29 27.33
C GLY A 413 -6.38 13.79 27.11
N GLN A 414 -6.49 13.03 28.21
CA GLN A 414 -6.78 11.59 28.22
C GLN A 414 -8.29 11.37 28.36
N SER A 415 -8.89 10.64 27.40
CA SER A 415 -10.34 10.44 27.30
C SER A 415 -10.78 9.04 27.74
N PHE A 416 -11.97 8.97 28.31
CA PHE A 416 -12.54 7.78 28.94
C PHE A 416 -13.99 7.59 28.47
N THR A 417 -14.42 6.34 28.31
CA THR A 417 -15.86 5.99 28.23
C THR A 417 -16.29 5.48 29.61
N LEU A 418 -17.22 6.20 30.23
CA LEU A 418 -17.80 5.91 31.55
C LEU A 418 -18.66 4.64 31.52
N ALA A 419 -18.65 3.88 32.62
CA ALA A 419 -19.54 2.73 32.81
C ALA A 419 -21.00 3.16 33.03
N LYS A 420 -21.22 4.36 33.57
CA LYS A 420 -22.53 4.96 33.87
C LYS A 420 -22.45 6.47 33.66
N ARG A 421 -23.45 7.07 33.00
CA ARG A 421 -23.44 8.49 32.62
C ARG A 421 -23.61 9.42 33.83
N GLU A 422 -24.18 8.89 34.90
CA GLU A 422 -24.45 9.52 36.19
C GLU A 422 -23.21 9.49 37.10
N GLN A 423 -22.16 8.76 36.72
CA GLN A 423 -20.89 8.67 37.43
C GLN A 423 -19.80 9.31 36.56
N HIS A 424 -19.69 10.63 36.67
CA HIS A 424 -18.84 11.47 35.81
C HIS A 424 -17.78 12.29 36.57
N GLY A 425 -17.51 11.95 37.83
CA GLY A 425 -16.48 12.59 38.65
C GLY A 425 -15.06 12.07 38.34
N LEU A 426 -14.12 12.37 39.26
CA LEU A 426 -12.86 11.63 39.37
C LEU A 426 -13.15 10.21 39.89
N ASN A 427 -12.23 9.27 39.65
CA ASN A 427 -12.31 7.86 40.06
C ASN A 427 -13.57 7.10 39.59
N ALA A 428 -14.35 7.65 38.65
CA ALA A 428 -15.56 7.04 38.15
C ALA A 428 -15.23 5.83 37.26
N PRO A 429 -15.90 4.66 37.41
CA PRO A 429 -15.58 3.47 36.63
C PRO A 429 -15.70 3.71 35.13
N ALA A 430 -14.67 3.34 34.37
CA ALA A 430 -14.54 3.63 32.94
C ALA A 430 -13.83 2.48 32.20
N PRO A 431 -14.56 1.50 31.64
CA PRO A 431 -13.97 0.26 31.12
C PRO A 431 -13.02 0.44 29.93
N GLY A 432 -13.08 1.56 29.21
CA GLY A 432 -12.33 1.76 27.98
C GLY A 432 -12.05 3.22 27.62
N PRO A 433 -11.30 3.44 26.53
CA PRO A 433 -11.00 4.77 26.01
C PRO A 433 -12.26 5.56 25.68
N GLY A 434 -12.16 6.89 25.75
CA GLY A 434 -13.12 7.77 25.12
C GLY A 434 -13.02 7.71 23.60
N GLN A 435 -14.08 8.14 22.92
CA GLN A 435 -14.16 8.16 21.47
C GLN A 435 -13.05 9.02 20.84
N ALA A 436 -12.59 8.58 19.67
CA ALA A 436 -11.53 9.25 18.93
C ALA A 436 -11.95 10.63 18.41
N GLY A 437 -11.06 11.63 18.52
CA GLY A 437 -11.28 12.95 17.96
C GLY A 437 -11.30 12.96 16.43
N GLU A 438 -12.00 13.92 15.81
CA GLU A 438 -12.13 14.01 14.35
C GLU A 438 -10.78 14.23 13.64
N SER A 439 -9.83 14.83 14.36
CA SER A 439 -8.54 15.30 13.86
C SER A 439 -7.36 14.48 14.40
N THR A 440 -7.37 14.13 15.70
CA THR A 440 -6.36 13.25 16.29
C THR A 440 -6.58 11.79 15.96
N ARG A 441 -7.85 11.36 15.84
CA ARG A 441 -8.29 10.01 15.45
C ARG A 441 -7.73 8.87 16.33
N ALA A 442 -7.32 9.20 17.55
CA ALA A 442 -6.87 8.25 18.56
C ALA A 442 -7.96 8.10 19.64
N ALA A 443 -8.46 6.89 19.87
CA ALA A 443 -9.35 6.63 21.00
C ALA A 443 -8.55 6.75 22.31
N GLY A 444 -9.14 7.39 23.32
CA GLY A 444 -8.46 7.69 24.58
C GLY A 444 -7.68 9.01 24.61
N PHE A 445 -7.65 9.77 23.51
CA PHE A 445 -6.81 10.96 23.38
C PHE A 445 -7.51 12.06 22.57
N LEU A 446 -7.46 13.30 23.04
CA LEU A 446 -8.00 14.46 22.33
C LEU A 446 -7.04 15.66 22.40
N ALA A 447 -6.83 16.35 21.28
CA ALA A 447 -6.04 17.58 21.25
C ALA A 447 -6.82 18.74 21.91
N TYR A 448 -6.13 19.74 22.47
CA TYR A 448 -6.79 20.86 23.14
C TYR A 448 -7.82 21.57 22.25
N TYR A 449 -7.56 21.72 20.94
CA TYR A 449 -8.52 22.33 20.01
C TYR A 449 -9.80 21.47 19.77
N GLU A 450 -9.73 20.15 19.95
CA GLU A 450 -10.92 19.27 19.91
C GLU A 450 -11.72 19.40 21.21
N ILE A 451 -11.03 19.48 22.35
CA ILE A 451 -11.61 19.63 23.70
C ILE A 451 -12.31 20.97 23.86
N CYS A 452 -11.64 22.09 23.55
CA CYS A 452 -12.25 23.41 23.68
C CYS A 452 -13.38 23.65 22.67
N SER A 453 -13.37 22.97 21.51
CA SER A 453 -14.51 22.96 20.59
C SER A 453 -15.69 22.17 21.15
N ARG A 454 -15.44 21.01 21.78
CA ARG A 454 -16.47 20.19 22.45
C ARG A 454 -17.14 20.91 23.62
N ILE A 455 -16.38 21.63 24.43
CA ILE A 455 -16.91 22.47 25.52
C ILE A 455 -17.70 23.66 24.97
N LYS A 456 -17.16 24.39 23.99
CA LYS A 456 -17.77 25.63 23.49
C LYS A 456 -19.00 25.40 22.59
N ASN A 457 -18.97 24.36 21.76
CA ASN A 457 -19.93 24.13 20.68
C ASN A 457 -20.66 22.78 20.78
N GLY A 458 -20.09 21.80 21.50
CA GLY A 458 -20.59 20.43 21.59
C GLY A 458 -21.34 20.08 22.87
N GLY A 459 -21.65 21.07 23.72
CA GLY A 459 -22.46 20.88 24.94
C GLY A 459 -21.79 20.09 26.07
N TRP A 460 -20.45 19.98 26.09
CA TRP A 460 -19.75 19.29 27.18
C TRP A 460 -19.77 20.13 28.47
N THR A 461 -20.13 19.48 29.58
CA THR A 461 -20.10 20.09 30.92
C THR A 461 -18.69 20.00 31.49
N VAL A 462 -18.20 21.06 32.14
CA VAL A 462 -16.87 21.12 32.76
C VAL A 462 -17.00 20.91 34.27
N GLY A 463 -16.22 19.97 34.81
CA GLY A 463 -16.00 19.80 36.24
C GLY A 463 -14.59 20.23 36.65
N GLN A 464 -14.41 20.55 37.93
CA GLN A 464 -13.11 20.89 38.52
C GLN A 464 -12.97 20.23 39.89
N ASP A 465 -11.74 20.02 40.31
CA ASP A 465 -11.40 19.74 41.71
C ASP A 465 -11.57 21.01 42.55
N GLU A 466 -12.21 20.91 43.72
CA GLU A 466 -12.58 22.08 44.56
C GLU A 466 -11.36 22.81 45.13
N GLU A 467 -10.29 22.08 45.47
CA GLU A 467 -9.00 22.63 45.89
C GLU A 467 -8.09 23.03 44.71
N GLN A 468 -8.55 22.82 43.47
CA GLN A 468 -7.80 23.03 42.24
C GLN A 468 -6.43 22.32 42.18
N ARG A 469 -6.28 21.15 42.81
CA ARG A 469 -5.06 20.31 42.82
C ARG A 469 -4.62 19.85 41.43
N MET A 470 -5.49 19.95 40.44
CA MET A 470 -5.31 19.53 39.06
C MET A 470 -5.95 20.53 38.08
N GLY A 471 -6.02 20.17 36.80
CA GLY A 471 -6.81 20.89 35.79
C GLY A 471 -8.28 20.44 35.79
N PRO A 472 -9.13 21.05 34.95
CA PRO A 472 -10.50 20.59 34.76
C PRO A 472 -10.59 19.20 34.12
N TYR A 473 -11.77 18.63 34.27
CA TYR A 473 -12.27 17.59 33.37
C TYR A 473 -13.54 18.08 32.68
N ALA A 474 -13.96 17.43 31.60
CA ALA A 474 -15.25 17.68 30.97
C ALA A 474 -15.92 16.36 30.56
N TYR A 475 -17.24 16.39 30.39
CA TYR A 475 -18.01 15.20 30.03
C TYR A 475 -19.27 15.53 29.22
N ASN A 476 -19.72 14.56 28.42
CA ASN A 476 -21.01 14.58 27.76
C ASN A 476 -21.50 13.14 27.53
N GLY A 477 -22.68 12.79 28.03
CA GLY A 477 -23.20 11.43 28.00
C GLY A 477 -22.31 10.46 28.78
N ASP A 478 -21.75 9.48 28.08
CA ASP A 478 -20.78 8.52 28.62
C ASP A 478 -19.32 8.89 28.29
N GLN A 479 -19.06 10.02 27.65
CA GLN A 479 -17.71 10.45 27.26
C GLN A 479 -17.15 11.45 28.27
N TRP A 480 -15.88 11.25 28.65
CA TRP A 480 -15.18 12.04 29.68
C TRP A 480 -13.75 12.36 29.25
N ILE A 481 -13.21 13.51 29.64
CA ILE A 481 -11.86 14.00 29.26
C ILE A 481 -11.23 14.80 30.41
N SER A 482 -10.00 14.49 30.82
CA SER A 482 -9.19 15.38 31.68
C SER A 482 -8.19 16.17 30.85
N PHE A 483 -7.93 17.43 31.20
CA PHE A 483 -7.03 18.30 30.42
C PHE A 483 -6.50 19.51 31.21
N ASP A 484 -5.29 19.93 30.87
CA ASP A 484 -4.75 21.21 31.35
C ASP A 484 -5.40 22.38 30.57
N ASP A 485 -5.92 23.36 31.30
CA ASP A 485 -6.53 24.56 30.73
C ASP A 485 -5.61 25.81 30.85
N LYS A 486 -6.07 26.95 30.33
CA LYS A 486 -5.35 28.24 30.37
C LYS A 486 -4.99 28.70 31.78
N ASP A 487 -5.79 28.38 32.79
CA ASP A 487 -5.56 28.78 34.17
C ASP A 487 -4.64 27.79 34.88
N THR A 488 -4.77 26.49 34.62
CA THR A 488 -3.86 25.45 35.14
C THR A 488 -2.46 25.54 34.54
N ILE A 489 -2.34 25.74 33.23
CA ILE A 489 -1.06 26.02 32.55
C ILE A 489 -0.38 27.28 33.12
N ARG A 490 -1.16 28.31 33.49
CA ARG A 490 -0.62 29.50 34.18
C ARG A 490 -0.08 29.14 35.55
N ARG A 491 -0.86 28.47 36.40
CA ARG A 491 -0.45 28.08 37.76
C ARG A 491 0.81 27.21 37.75
N LYS A 492 0.88 26.23 36.84
CA LYS A 492 2.09 25.42 36.58
C LYS A 492 3.29 26.29 36.15
N SER A 493 3.07 27.23 35.23
CA SER A 493 4.10 28.18 34.76
C SER A 493 4.56 29.18 35.84
N GLU A 494 3.72 29.50 36.82
CA GLU A 494 4.09 30.38 37.94
C GLU A 494 4.84 29.60 39.02
N TRP A 495 4.42 28.37 39.34
CA TRP A 495 5.16 27.44 40.19
C TRP A 495 6.57 27.11 39.65
N ILE A 496 6.72 26.93 38.34
CA ILE A 496 8.05 26.79 37.68
C ILE A 496 8.99 27.95 38.06
N ARG A 497 8.46 29.17 38.18
CA ARG A 497 9.23 30.39 38.50
C ARG A 497 9.48 30.55 40.00
N GLU A 498 8.51 30.23 40.82
CA GLU A 498 8.59 30.27 42.29
C GLU A 498 9.57 29.21 42.82
N MET A 499 9.52 28.01 42.25
CA MET A 499 10.57 27.01 42.44
C MET A 499 11.89 27.47 41.81
N GLY A 500 11.87 28.17 40.67
CA GLY A 500 13.10 28.48 39.94
C GLY A 500 13.73 27.24 39.33
N ILE A 501 12.91 26.30 38.85
CA ILE A 501 13.38 25.17 38.04
C ILE A 501 13.67 25.63 36.59
N GLY A 502 14.42 24.82 35.83
CA GLY A 502 15.02 25.19 34.55
C GLY A 502 14.07 25.56 33.41
N GLY A 503 12.75 25.33 33.53
CA GLY A 503 11.75 25.78 32.56
C GLY A 503 10.52 24.88 32.46
N GLY A 504 9.75 25.09 31.39
CA GLY A 504 8.63 24.24 30.97
C GLY A 504 8.91 23.54 29.63
N MET A 505 8.35 22.36 29.45
CA MET A 505 8.33 21.57 28.22
C MET A 505 6.88 21.28 27.82
N ILE A 506 6.57 21.22 26.52
CA ILE A 506 5.24 20.85 26.02
C ILE A 506 5.26 19.67 25.06
N TRP A 507 4.27 18.79 25.23
CA TRP A 507 3.84 17.80 24.25
C TRP A 507 2.42 18.14 23.80
N ALA A 508 2.17 18.61 22.58
CA ALA A 508 3.09 18.97 21.51
C ALA A 508 2.51 20.16 20.71
N LEU A 509 3.32 20.80 19.86
CA LEU A 509 2.98 22.04 19.14
C LEU A 509 1.73 21.95 18.26
N ASP A 510 1.41 20.75 17.78
CA ASP A 510 0.29 20.46 16.89
C ASP A 510 -1.03 20.14 17.63
N LEU A 511 -1.03 20.19 18.97
CA LEU A 511 -2.17 19.82 19.83
C LEU A 511 -2.84 21.04 20.51
N ASP A 512 -2.12 22.17 20.66
CA ASP A 512 -2.69 23.46 21.08
C ASP A 512 -3.65 24.03 19.99
N ASP A 513 -4.42 25.08 20.29
CA ASP A 513 -5.23 25.76 19.28
C ASP A 513 -4.38 26.68 18.37
N PHE A 514 -3.54 26.06 17.54
CA PHE A 514 -2.64 26.75 16.60
C PHE A 514 -3.37 27.47 15.45
N ARG A 515 -4.64 27.14 15.20
CA ARG A 515 -5.49 27.77 14.18
C ARG A 515 -6.43 28.85 14.73
N ASN A 516 -6.60 28.97 16.06
CA ASN A 516 -7.59 29.82 16.73
C ASN A 516 -9.06 29.41 16.43
N THR A 517 -9.36 28.12 16.38
CA THR A 517 -10.73 27.60 16.17
C THR A 517 -11.64 27.82 17.39
N CYS A 518 -11.09 27.77 18.60
CA CYS A 518 -11.84 28.01 19.83
C CYS A 518 -11.97 29.51 20.15
N GLY A 519 -11.20 30.38 19.49
CA GLY A 519 -11.24 31.83 19.70
C GLY A 519 -10.37 32.32 20.87
N GLY A 520 -9.41 31.52 21.34
CA GLY A 520 -8.51 31.86 22.45
C GLY A 520 -7.30 32.72 22.07
N GLY A 521 -7.14 33.04 20.79
CA GLY A 521 -5.85 33.36 20.16
C GLY A 521 -5.23 32.10 19.54
N LYS A 522 -4.20 32.26 18.70
CA LYS A 522 -3.39 31.12 18.25
C LYS A 522 -2.46 30.67 19.38
N HIS A 523 -2.22 29.36 19.49
CA HIS A 523 -1.33 28.76 20.51
C HIS A 523 -1.65 29.27 21.93
N PRO A 524 -2.93 29.23 22.39
CA PRO A 524 -3.34 29.90 23.63
C PRO A 524 -2.67 29.34 24.89
N LEU A 525 -2.40 28.03 24.97
CA LEU A 525 -1.73 27.43 26.14
C LEU A 525 -0.23 27.77 26.12
N LEU A 526 0.45 27.52 25.00
CA LEU A 526 1.88 27.81 24.84
C LEU A 526 2.17 29.32 24.98
N THR A 527 1.26 30.19 24.53
CA THR A 527 1.34 31.65 24.73
C THR A 527 1.34 32.02 26.22
N ILE A 528 0.62 31.30 27.07
CA ILE A 528 0.59 31.54 28.51
C ILE A 528 1.90 31.09 29.16
N ILE A 529 2.44 29.94 28.77
CA ILE A 529 3.75 29.45 29.23
C ILE A 529 4.84 30.47 28.90
N ALA A 530 4.95 30.84 27.62
CA ALA A 530 5.93 31.78 27.11
C ALA A 530 5.85 33.14 27.83
N LYS A 531 4.66 33.76 27.89
CA LYS A 531 4.46 35.05 28.56
C LYS A 531 4.74 35.00 30.06
N THR A 532 4.42 33.90 30.72
CA THR A 532 4.60 33.76 32.17
C THR A 532 6.09 33.60 32.50
N LEU A 533 6.79 32.71 31.82
CA LEU A 533 8.23 32.49 32.01
C LEU A 533 9.08 33.70 31.55
N ALA A 534 8.58 34.50 30.59
CA ALA A 534 9.20 35.76 30.18
C ALA A 534 9.09 36.91 31.20
N LYS A 535 8.18 36.84 32.19
CA LYS A 535 8.03 37.90 33.21
C LYS A 535 9.39 38.08 33.93
N PRO A 536 9.99 39.29 33.95
CA PRO A 536 11.23 39.50 34.68
C PRO A 536 11.07 39.11 36.15
N GLY A 537 12.09 38.51 36.74
CA GLY A 537 12.08 38.16 38.16
C GLY A 537 11.98 39.42 39.02
N GLN A 538 11.14 39.39 40.06
CA GLN A 538 11.27 40.37 41.13
C GLN A 538 12.64 40.15 41.79
N GLY A 539 13.47 41.19 41.81
CA GLY A 539 14.90 41.04 42.07
C GLY A 539 15.21 40.79 43.54
N GLY A 540 16.03 39.76 43.82
CA GLY A 540 16.62 39.57 45.14
C GLY A 540 16.87 38.11 45.50
N MET A 541 18.13 37.65 45.37
CA MET A 541 18.59 36.54 46.22
C MET A 541 18.77 37.09 47.64
N ALA A 542 17.69 37.09 48.42
CA ALA A 542 17.76 37.32 49.86
C ALA A 542 18.40 36.10 50.53
N THR A 543 19.70 36.16 50.83
CA THR A 543 20.42 35.08 51.52
C THR A 543 19.91 34.95 52.97
N PRO A 544 19.26 33.83 53.36
CA PRO A 544 18.75 33.70 54.72
C PRO A 544 19.90 33.43 55.69
N THR A 545 20.21 34.42 56.53
CA THR A 545 21.00 34.19 57.75
C THR A 545 20.01 33.77 58.85
N PRO A 546 20.26 32.69 59.61
CA PRO A 546 19.23 32.08 60.46
C PRO A 546 18.94 32.92 61.71
N ALA A 547 17.65 33.14 61.98
CA ALA A 547 17.13 33.62 63.25
C ALA A 547 15.95 32.74 63.67
N ILE A 548 16.08 32.11 64.85
CA ILE A 548 15.03 31.33 65.50
C ILE A 548 14.10 32.31 66.24
N THR A 549 12.78 32.12 66.18
CA THR A 549 11.88 32.10 67.37
C THR A 549 10.45 31.68 66.99
N THR A 550 9.92 30.86 67.88
CA THR A 550 8.69 30.08 67.98
C THR A 550 7.33 30.81 67.94
N THR A 551 6.27 30.00 67.99
CA THR A 551 4.93 30.20 68.64
C THR A 551 3.77 30.91 67.89
N THR A 552 2.95 30.08 67.23
CA THR A 552 1.53 29.75 67.57
C THR A 552 0.48 30.85 67.82
N THR A 553 -0.74 30.67 67.26
CA THR A 553 -2.10 30.65 67.89
C THR A 553 -3.22 31.28 67.01
N THR A 554 -4.38 30.60 66.99
CA THR A 554 -5.77 30.93 66.55
C THR A 554 -6.40 32.17 67.26
N PRO A 555 -7.69 32.62 67.06
CA PRO A 555 -8.84 32.09 66.28
C PRO A 555 -9.80 33.09 65.49
N GLU A 556 -10.56 32.56 64.51
CA GLU A 556 -12.02 32.74 64.23
C GLU A 556 -12.66 34.19 63.96
N PRO A 557 -14.01 34.46 63.92
CA PRO A 557 -14.66 34.93 62.66
C PRO A 557 -15.65 36.15 62.75
N SER A 558 -16.58 36.26 61.76
CA SER A 558 -17.82 37.10 61.67
C SER A 558 -17.66 38.54 61.08
N GLU A 559 -18.63 39.23 60.44
CA GLU A 559 -20.01 38.90 59.99
C GLU A 559 -20.56 39.94 58.95
N GLN A 560 -21.78 39.68 58.40
CA GLN A 560 -22.84 40.60 57.91
C GLN A 560 -22.98 41.06 56.42
N THR A 561 -24.27 41.20 56.04
CA THR A 561 -24.90 41.40 54.71
C THR A 561 -25.56 42.81 54.63
N PRO A 562 -26.22 43.27 53.52
CA PRO A 562 -27.66 42.96 53.27
C PRO A 562 -28.27 43.11 51.84
N LEU A 563 -29.43 42.42 51.62
CA LEU A 563 -30.61 42.76 50.77
C LEU A 563 -30.45 43.01 49.23
N GLU A 564 -31.40 42.73 48.32
CA GLU A 564 -32.67 41.95 48.22
C GLU A 564 -33.02 41.86 46.69
N SER A 565 -34.10 41.31 46.08
CA SER A 565 -35.37 40.58 46.35
C SER A 565 -35.81 39.92 45.00
N SER A 566 -36.97 39.29 44.70
CA SER A 566 -38.12 38.59 45.33
C SER A 566 -38.93 37.95 44.16
N GLY A 567 -39.89 37.02 44.30
CA GLY A 567 -40.37 36.24 45.45
C GLY A 567 -41.60 35.35 45.11
N ALA A 568 -41.97 34.43 46.02
CA ALA A 568 -43.17 33.54 46.04
C ALA A 568 -43.32 32.48 44.90
N ALA A 569 -43.80 31.24 45.11
CA ALA A 569 -44.10 30.35 46.27
C ALA A 569 -44.26 28.88 45.72
N THR A 570 -44.61 27.77 46.39
CA THR A 570 -45.23 27.46 47.71
C THR A 570 -44.84 26.01 48.17
N THR A 571 -45.60 25.36 49.07
CA THR A 571 -45.41 24.01 49.69
C THR A 571 -46.75 23.22 49.70
N PRO A 572 -46.96 22.00 50.30
CA PRO A 572 -46.11 21.07 51.12
C PRO A 572 -46.07 19.59 50.57
N ILE A 573 -45.55 18.50 51.19
CA ILE A 573 -45.85 17.79 52.47
C ILE A 573 -44.75 16.72 52.84
N HIS A 574 -44.59 16.37 54.14
CA HIS A 574 -43.69 15.33 54.78
C HIS A 574 -44.52 14.09 55.30
N PRO A 575 -44.09 13.06 56.13
CA PRO A 575 -42.82 12.80 56.90
C PRO A 575 -42.30 11.31 57.05
N ALA A 576 -41.19 11.13 57.81
CA ALA A 576 -40.71 10.00 58.68
C ALA A 576 -40.38 8.57 58.10
N THR A 577 -39.37 7.75 58.49
CA THR A 577 -38.55 7.38 59.72
C THR A 577 -39.24 6.49 60.79
N PRO A 578 -38.52 5.74 61.69
CA PRO A 578 -37.08 5.36 61.87
C PRO A 578 -36.91 3.80 62.11
N PRO A 579 -35.97 3.20 62.90
CA PRO A 579 -34.58 3.50 63.37
C PRO A 579 -33.57 2.40 62.89
N ASP A 580 -32.54 1.76 63.53
CA ASP A 580 -31.66 1.73 64.76
C ASP A 580 -30.47 0.74 64.44
N VAL A 581 -29.33 0.53 65.14
CA VAL A 581 -28.38 1.33 65.98
C VAL A 581 -27.08 0.52 66.34
N ALA A 582 -25.96 1.22 66.65
CA ALA A 582 -24.76 0.83 67.46
C ALA A 582 -23.59 -0.09 66.94
N GLU A 583 -22.40 0.16 67.53
CA GLU A 583 -21.02 -0.40 67.40
C GLU A 583 -20.73 -1.60 68.39
N PRO A 584 -19.49 -2.16 68.66
CA PRO A 584 -18.10 -1.77 68.28
C PRO A 584 -17.00 -2.86 67.97
N GLU A 585 -15.81 -2.37 67.55
CA GLU A 585 -14.42 -2.83 67.86
C GLU A 585 -13.74 -4.14 67.30
N LYS A 586 -12.45 -4.32 67.70
CA LYS A 586 -11.29 -5.07 67.11
C LYS A 586 -10.75 -6.12 68.16
N PRO A 587 -9.55 -6.78 68.09
CA PRO A 587 -8.55 -7.07 67.02
C PRO A 587 -7.93 -8.53 67.03
N THR A 588 -6.88 -8.75 66.20
CA THR A 588 -5.62 -9.57 66.43
C THR A 588 -5.38 -10.99 65.84
N GLN A 589 -4.09 -11.23 65.55
CA GLN A 589 -3.30 -12.44 65.13
C GLN A 589 -3.06 -13.46 66.29
N PRO A 590 -2.31 -14.61 66.21
CA PRO A 590 -1.18 -14.98 65.29
C PRO A 590 -0.93 -16.48 64.83
N THR A 591 -0.19 -16.63 63.71
CA THR A 591 1.03 -17.48 63.46
C THR A 591 1.15 -19.04 63.68
N SER A 592 1.39 -19.76 62.55
CA SER A 592 2.35 -20.89 62.23
C SER A 592 2.18 -22.40 62.62
N THR A 593 2.97 -23.23 61.89
CA THR A 593 3.61 -24.55 62.24
C THR A 593 2.73 -25.82 62.37
N THR A 594 3.08 -27.06 61.91
CA THR A 594 4.05 -27.67 60.94
C THR A 594 3.67 -29.17 60.69
N THR A 595 4.23 -29.87 59.66
CA THR A 595 4.58 -31.35 59.55
C THR A 595 3.64 -32.47 60.07
N GLU A 596 3.54 -33.70 59.53
CA GLU A 596 4.00 -34.41 58.31
C GLU A 596 3.24 -35.77 58.24
N GLU A 597 3.86 -36.87 57.78
CA GLU A 597 3.37 -38.26 57.63
C GLU A 597 2.34 -38.55 56.49
N THR A 598 2.27 -39.76 55.91
CA THR A 598 3.23 -40.56 55.09
C THR A 598 2.55 -41.87 54.62
N GLU A 599 3.06 -42.48 53.54
CA GLU A 599 3.01 -43.92 53.10
C GLU A 599 2.81 -43.99 51.56
N GLU A 600 3.84 -44.39 50.79
CA GLU A 600 4.12 -45.75 50.26
C GLU A 600 3.54 -45.97 48.83
N VAL A 601 4.08 -46.81 47.92
CA VAL A 601 5.22 -47.76 47.95
C VAL A 601 5.86 -47.92 46.54
N GLU A 602 7.12 -48.44 46.48
CA GLU A 602 7.90 -49.08 45.36
C GLU A 602 7.71 -48.69 43.85
N GLY A 603 8.75 -48.70 42.99
CA GLY A 603 10.20 -48.91 43.22
C GLY A 603 10.95 -49.51 42.00
N THR A 604 12.19 -49.02 41.73
CA THR A 604 13.34 -49.68 41.02
C THR A 604 13.17 -50.17 39.56
N THR A 605 14.14 -50.11 38.64
CA THR A 605 15.53 -49.55 38.59
C THR A 605 15.76 -48.98 37.15
N GLU A 606 16.85 -48.99 36.35
CA GLU A 606 18.27 -49.45 36.29
C GLU A 606 18.88 -48.71 35.05
N ASP A 607 20.14 -48.25 34.93
CA ASP A 607 21.30 -48.11 35.82
C ASP A 607 22.20 -46.94 35.29
N GLU A 608 23.34 -46.63 35.95
CA GLU A 608 24.16 -45.41 35.78
C GLU A 608 25.54 -45.65 35.05
N LEU A 609 26.37 -44.59 34.94
CA LEU A 609 27.84 -44.60 34.65
C LEU A 609 28.27 -44.83 33.17
N GLU A 610 29.45 -44.39 32.66
CA GLU A 610 30.56 -43.63 33.28
C GLU A 610 31.37 -42.76 32.26
N GLU A 611 32.43 -42.13 32.78
CA GLU A 611 33.41 -41.19 32.20
C GLU A 611 34.40 -41.80 31.14
N GLU A 612 35.47 -41.19 30.61
CA GLU A 612 36.13 -39.86 30.79
C GLU A 612 36.99 -39.44 29.54
N THR A 613 38.04 -38.64 29.75
CA THR A 613 38.96 -37.93 28.81
C THR A 613 39.96 -38.82 28.00
N THR A 614 41.03 -38.38 27.27
CA THR A 614 41.69 -37.07 26.99
C THR A 614 42.45 -37.05 25.62
N THR A 615 42.97 -35.86 25.27
CA THR A 615 43.92 -35.47 24.18
C THR A 615 45.01 -36.45 23.69
N THR A 616 45.41 -36.33 22.41
CA THR A 616 46.79 -35.94 21.94
C THR A 616 46.86 -35.70 20.41
N SER A 617 47.77 -34.83 19.94
CA SER A 617 48.00 -34.45 18.53
C SER A 617 49.14 -35.22 17.84
N THR A 618 49.14 -35.30 16.49
CA THR A 618 50.35 -35.12 15.62
C THR A 618 49.96 -34.98 14.12
N THR A 619 50.74 -34.19 13.37
CA THR A 619 50.75 -33.98 11.90
C THR A 619 50.84 -35.32 11.12
N THR A 620 50.42 -35.47 9.86
CA THR A 620 50.79 -34.75 8.62
C THR A 620 49.88 -35.27 7.46
N SER A 621 49.91 -34.87 6.18
CA SER A 621 50.86 -34.12 5.32
C SER A 621 50.12 -33.42 4.15
N THR A 622 50.85 -32.87 3.17
CA THR A 622 50.29 -32.34 1.91
C THR A 622 51.30 -32.46 0.78
N THR A 623 50.95 -33.11 -0.34
CA THR A 623 51.63 -32.97 -1.66
C THR A 623 50.69 -33.49 -2.74
N THR A 624 50.15 -32.74 -3.71
CA THR A 624 50.73 -31.74 -4.65
C THR A 624 51.48 -32.37 -5.83
N LYS A 625 50.90 -32.28 -7.03
CA LYS A 625 51.65 -32.01 -8.28
C LYS A 625 50.80 -31.39 -9.40
N ARG A 626 51.22 -30.19 -9.83
CA ARG A 626 50.87 -29.48 -11.08
C ARG A 626 51.57 -30.22 -12.25
N PRO A 627 51.17 -30.14 -13.55
CA PRO A 627 50.84 -28.86 -14.19
C PRO A 627 49.80 -28.79 -15.35
N ARG A 628 49.52 -27.54 -15.74
CA ARG A 628 49.04 -27.08 -17.07
C ARG A 628 50.04 -27.48 -18.20
N PRO A 629 49.74 -27.38 -19.52
CA PRO A 629 48.57 -26.73 -20.15
C PRO A 629 47.92 -27.47 -21.36
N ALA A 630 47.02 -26.75 -22.05
CA ALA A 630 46.65 -26.86 -23.48
C ALA A 630 45.59 -27.89 -23.94
N LYS A 631 44.46 -27.33 -24.42
CA LYS A 631 43.66 -27.81 -25.59
C LYS A 631 44.42 -27.43 -26.90
N PRO A 632 44.09 -27.93 -28.12
CA PRO A 632 42.82 -28.57 -28.52
C PRO A 632 42.93 -29.87 -29.37
N GLY A 633 41.80 -30.55 -29.59
CA GLY A 633 41.67 -31.67 -30.53
C GLY A 633 40.22 -32.07 -30.86
N LYS A 634 39.93 -32.26 -32.16
CA LYS A 634 38.68 -32.74 -32.80
C LYS A 634 39.07 -33.13 -34.26
N PRO A 635 38.39 -34.04 -35.00
CA PRO A 635 37.32 -35.00 -34.71
C PRO A 635 37.88 -36.46 -34.69
N SER A 636 37.24 -37.62 -34.98
CA SER A 636 36.17 -38.05 -35.93
C SER A 636 35.49 -39.41 -35.60
N LYS A 637 34.44 -39.77 -36.38
CA LYS A 637 33.60 -41.01 -36.36
C LYS A 637 34.30 -42.21 -37.11
N PRO A 638 33.75 -43.47 -37.28
CA PRO A 638 32.38 -44.02 -37.03
C PRO A 638 32.19 -45.50 -36.51
N LYS A 639 30.92 -45.87 -36.20
CA LYS A 639 30.11 -47.16 -36.30
C LYS A 639 30.77 -48.56 -36.58
N PRO A 640 30.10 -49.73 -36.33
CA PRO A 640 29.11 -50.16 -35.29
C PRO A 640 29.08 -51.69 -34.84
N LYS A 641 28.37 -52.01 -33.72
CA LYS A 641 27.79 -53.35 -33.31
C LYS A 641 28.77 -54.53 -32.99
N PRO A 642 28.38 -55.68 -32.36
CA PRO A 642 27.03 -56.24 -32.03
C PRO A 642 26.72 -56.37 -30.51
N LYS A 643 25.82 -57.32 -30.09
CA LYS A 643 25.17 -57.41 -28.76
C LYS A 643 24.80 -58.86 -28.35
N PRO A 644 24.80 -59.24 -27.05
CA PRO A 644 23.76 -60.12 -26.48
C PRO A 644 23.15 -59.63 -25.13
N LYS A 645 22.44 -60.53 -24.41
CA LYS A 645 21.39 -60.29 -23.37
C LYS A 645 21.90 -60.56 -21.92
N PRO A 646 21.19 -60.13 -20.84
CA PRO A 646 19.97 -60.84 -20.39
C PRO A 646 18.81 -59.94 -19.86
N THR A 647 17.65 -60.60 -19.64
CA THR A 647 16.43 -60.30 -18.82
C THR A 647 15.80 -58.89 -18.81
N SER A 648 14.47 -58.83 -18.65
CA SER A 648 13.64 -57.62 -18.82
C SER A 648 12.51 -57.49 -17.81
N THR A 649 12.31 -56.29 -17.29
CA THR A 649 11.07 -55.82 -16.64
C THR A 649 10.67 -54.50 -17.32
N THR A 650 9.39 -54.30 -17.62
CA THR A 650 8.95 -53.21 -18.52
C THR A 650 8.42 -52.00 -17.74
N THR A 651 9.23 -50.94 -17.64
CA THR A 651 8.77 -49.64 -17.16
C THR A 651 8.14 -48.85 -18.31
N GLN A 652 6.89 -48.41 -18.16
CA GLN A 652 6.25 -47.53 -19.13
C GLN A 652 6.82 -46.10 -19.04
N LYS A 653 6.80 -45.36 -20.15
CA LYS A 653 7.22 -43.96 -20.21
C LYS A 653 5.99 -43.06 -20.05
N PRO A 654 6.00 -42.04 -19.16
CA PRO A 654 4.83 -41.21 -18.92
C PRO A 654 4.43 -40.37 -20.14
N LYS A 655 3.14 -40.04 -20.15
CA LYS A 655 2.42 -39.21 -21.13
C LYS A 655 2.79 -37.72 -20.91
N PRO A 656 2.87 -36.87 -21.96
CA PRO A 656 3.13 -35.45 -21.77
C PRO A 656 1.96 -34.76 -21.05
N GLU A 657 2.29 -33.90 -20.10
CA GLU A 657 1.33 -33.04 -19.40
C GLU A 657 0.91 -31.84 -20.26
N MET A 658 -0.18 -31.18 -19.85
CA MET A 658 -0.75 -30.01 -20.51
C MET A 658 -0.24 -28.74 -19.81
N GLU A 659 0.61 -27.95 -20.50
CA GLU A 659 1.17 -26.73 -19.91
C GLU A 659 0.08 -25.67 -19.62
N ASP A 660 0.09 -25.18 -18.38
CA ASP A 660 -0.77 -24.12 -17.87
C ASP A 660 -0.28 -22.75 -18.39
N HIS A 661 -1.04 -22.16 -19.33
CA HIS A 661 -0.59 -21.03 -20.14
C HIS A 661 -1.16 -19.66 -19.74
N PHE A 662 -2.11 -19.61 -18.79
CA PHE A 662 -2.70 -18.36 -18.34
C PHE A 662 -1.86 -17.68 -17.26
N LYS A 663 -1.61 -16.37 -17.39
CA LYS A 663 -1.02 -15.59 -16.30
C LYS A 663 -2.07 -15.34 -15.20
N VAL A 664 -1.62 -15.38 -13.96
CA VAL A 664 -2.33 -14.79 -12.81
C VAL A 664 -1.35 -13.82 -12.18
N VAL A 665 -1.63 -12.52 -12.37
CA VAL A 665 -0.76 -11.40 -12.02
C VAL A 665 -1.30 -10.74 -10.75
N CYS A 666 -0.55 -10.83 -9.67
CA CYS A 666 -1.00 -10.43 -8.34
C CYS A 666 -0.27 -9.18 -7.85
N TYR A 667 -0.96 -8.08 -7.60
CA TYR A 667 -0.35 -6.92 -6.94
C TYR A 667 -0.23 -7.17 -5.42
N PHE A 668 0.99 -6.99 -4.90
CA PHE A 668 1.31 -6.90 -3.49
C PHE A 668 1.52 -5.43 -3.14
N THR A 669 0.78 -4.88 -2.17
CA THR A 669 0.94 -3.47 -1.78
C THR A 669 1.78 -3.34 -0.51
N ASN A 670 2.90 -2.60 -0.57
CA ASN A 670 3.84 -2.54 0.55
C ASN A 670 3.27 -1.83 1.78
N TRP A 671 2.31 -0.93 1.62
CA TRP A 671 1.63 -0.22 2.72
C TRP A 671 0.56 -1.04 3.45
N ALA A 672 0.13 -2.20 2.95
CA ALA A 672 -0.92 -2.99 3.60
C ALA A 672 -0.52 -3.53 4.99
N TRP A 673 0.78 -3.57 5.30
CA TRP A 673 1.26 -3.90 6.65
C TRP A 673 0.99 -2.80 7.68
N TYR A 674 0.63 -1.58 7.28
CA TYR A 674 0.21 -0.51 8.20
C TYR A 674 -1.24 -0.63 8.65
N ARG A 675 -2.05 -1.48 7.99
CA ARG A 675 -3.38 -1.82 8.52
C ARG A 675 -3.24 -2.50 9.88
N GLN A 676 -4.23 -2.28 10.73
CA GLN A 676 -4.27 -2.77 12.10
C GLN A 676 -5.23 -3.96 12.18
N GLY A 677 -4.95 -4.93 13.06
CA GLY A 677 -5.79 -6.13 13.18
C GLY A 677 -5.74 -7.01 11.93
N GLU A 678 -6.87 -7.64 11.61
CA GLU A 678 -6.97 -8.70 10.60
C GLU A 678 -6.58 -8.26 9.19
N GLY A 679 -6.90 -7.02 8.79
CA GLY A 679 -6.55 -6.50 7.46
C GLY A 679 -5.06 -6.22 7.25
N LYS A 680 -4.20 -6.45 8.26
CA LYS A 680 -2.74 -6.35 8.15
C LYS A 680 -2.20 -7.46 7.25
N TYR A 681 -1.58 -7.09 6.14
CA TYR A 681 -0.97 -8.02 5.18
C TYR A 681 0.56 -7.91 5.20
N LEU A 682 1.26 -9.04 5.09
CA LEU A 682 2.72 -9.14 5.14
C LEU A 682 3.26 -10.01 3.98
N PRO A 683 4.55 -9.87 3.60
CA PRO A 683 5.20 -10.79 2.67
C PRO A 683 5.12 -12.29 3.05
N SER A 684 4.84 -12.59 4.33
CA SER A 684 4.61 -13.95 4.83
C SER A 684 3.24 -14.52 4.48
N ASP A 685 2.21 -13.69 4.35
CA ASP A 685 0.83 -14.11 4.03
C ASP A 685 0.69 -14.55 2.55
N ILE A 686 1.67 -14.23 1.69
CA ILE A 686 1.69 -14.59 0.27
C ILE A 686 1.76 -16.12 0.08
N ASP A 687 0.68 -16.68 -0.45
CA ASP A 687 0.61 -18.05 -0.97
C ASP A 687 1.37 -18.13 -2.32
N PRO A 688 2.46 -18.93 -2.42
CA PRO A 688 3.21 -19.10 -3.67
C PRO A 688 2.42 -19.85 -4.76
N GLU A 689 1.37 -20.58 -4.43
CA GLU A 689 0.70 -21.45 -5.40
C GLU A 689 -0.22 -20.67 -6.36
N LEU A 690 -0.84 -19.60 -5.84
CA LEU A 690 -1.94 -18.85 -6.48
C LEU A 690 -1.51 -17.82 -7.54
N CYS A 691 -0.25 -17.40 -7.54
CA CYS A 691 0.24 -16.36 -8.46
C CYS A 691 1.30 -16.93 -9.40
N THR A 692 1.25 -16.59 -10.69
CA THR A 692 2.38 -16.87 -11.60
C THR A 692 3.33 -15.68 -11.68
N HIS A 693 2.80 -14.47 -11.52
CA HIS A 693 3.56 -13.23 -11.44
C HIS A 693 3.08 -12.44 -10.22
N ILE A 694 4.00 -11.97 -9.37
CA ILE A 694 3.73 -11.02 -8.28
C ILE A 694 4.33 -9.68 -8.71
N ILE A 695 3.55 -8.61 -8.57
CA ILE A 695 3.99 -7.25 -8.85
C ILE A 695 4.07 -6.51 -7.52
N TYR A 696 5.26 -6.04 -7.16
CA TYR A 696 5.49 -5.29 -5.94
C TYR A 696 5.10 -3.82 -6.15
N GLY A 697 4.00 -3.39 -5.56
CA GLY A 697 3.55 -1.99 -5.51
C GLY A 697 4.09 -1.30 -4.24
N PHE A 698 4.93 -0.26 -4.32
CA PHE A 698 5.50 0.37 -5.51
C PHE A 698 6.95 0.84 -5.23
N ALA A 699 7.68 1.13 -6.29
CA ALA A 699 8.75 2.11 -6.32
C ALA A 699 8.24 3.43 -6.93
N VAL A 700 8.97 4.53 -6.75
CA VAL A 700 8.59 5.87 -7.22
C VAL A 700 9.65 6.50 -8.12
N LEU A 701 9.22 7.46 -8.95
CA LEU A 701 10.11 8.25 -9.80
C LEU A 701 10.66 9.48 -9.05
N ASP A 702 11.97 9.59 -8.91
CA ASP A 702 12.59 10.78 -8.31
C ASP A 702 12.33 12.04 -9.15
N SER A 703 11.86 13.12 -8.52
CA SER A 703 11.42 14.35 -9.21
C SER A 703 12.54 15.09 -9.93
N ASP A 704 13.78 14.97 -9.42
CA ASP A 704 14.90 15.84 -9.76
C ASP A 704 15.84 15.11 -10.74
N HIS A 705 16.16 13.84 -10.46
CA HIS A 705 17.08 13.03 -11.27
C HIS A 705 16.37 12.27 -12.40
N LEU A 706 15.07 12.00 -12.23
CA LEU A 706 14.22 11.15 -13.09
C LEU A 706 14.74 9.71 -13.18
N THR A 707 14.98 9.11 -12.00
CA THR A 707 15.39 7.71 -11.81
C THR A 707 14.46 7.01 -10.80
N ILE A 708 14.44 5.68 -10.80
CA ILE A 708 13.68 4.88 -9.83
C ILE A 708 14.29 5.01 -8.41
N LYS A 709 13.44 5.08 -7.38
CA LYS A 709 13.81 4.96 -5.96
C LYS A 709 12.71 4.21 -5.18
N PRO A 710 12.99 3.61 -4.00
CA PRO A 710 11.95 2.97 -3.19
C PRO A 710 10.86 3.96 -2.79
N HIS A 711 9.61 3.49 -2.66
CA HIS A 711 8.49 4.30 -2.15
C HIS A 711 8.57 4.46 -0.63
N ASP A 712 8.84 3.36 0.07
CA ASP A 712 8.83 3.29 1.52
C ASP A 712 10.10 2.57 1.98
N THR A 713 11.15 3.32 2.28
CA THR A 713 12.42 2.75 2.76
C THR A 713 12.28 1.94 4.05
N TRP A 714 11.25 2.21 4.87
CA TRP A 714 11.04 1.48 6.11
C TRP A 714 10.45 0.09 5.86
N ALA A 715 9.46 -0.03 4.98
CA ALA A 715 8.96 -1.33 4.53
C ALA A 715 10.01 -2.07 3.66
N ASP A 716 10.47 -1.39 2.61
CA ASP A 716 11.25 -1.98 1.51
C ASP A 716 12.64 -2.46 1.96
N PHE A 717 13.38 -1.61 2.68
CA PHE A 717 14.76 -1.88 3.12
C PHE A 717 14.86 -2.30 4.58
N ASP A 718 14.39 -1.47 5.52
CA ASP A 718 14.62 -1.74 6.95
C ASP A 718 13.87 -2.98 7.44
N ASN A 719 12.63 -3.18 6.96
CA ASN A 719 11.86 -4.40 7.17
C ASN A 719 12.09 -5.44 6.07
N LYS A 720 12.99 -5.18 5.11
CA LYS A 720 13.44 -6.12 4.06
C LYS A 720 12.29 -6.71 3.23
N PHE A 721 11.25 -5.94 2.93
CA PHE A 721 10.11 -6.45 2.16
C PHE A 721 10.51 -6.87 0.74
N TYR A 722 11.46 -6.18 0.09
CA TYR A 722 12.00 -6.63 -1.20
C TYR A 722 12.57 -8.05 -1.08
N GLU A 723 13.52 -8.27 -0.16
CA GLU A 723 14.11 -9.61 0.07
C GLU A 723 13.04 -10.68 0.38
N LYS A 724 12.05 -10.34 1.21
CA LYS A 724 11.00 -11.27 1.65
C LYS A 724 10.04 -11.67 0.52
N VAL A 725 9.60 -10.72 -0.31
CA VAL A 725 8.73 -11.05 -1.47
C VAL A 725 9.55 -11.75 -2.56
N ILE A 726 10.80 -11.36 -2.80
CA ILE A 726 11.73 -12.08 -3.69
C ILE A 726 11.99 -13.52 -3.21
N ALA A 727 12.02 -13.77 -1.90
CA ALA A 727 12.18 -15.10 -1.34
C ALA A 727 10.99 -16.04 -1.62
N VAL A 728 9.81 -15.55 -2.00
CA VAL A 728 8.67 -16.39 -2.41
C VAL A 728 9.04 -17.27 -3.62
N LYS A 729 9.93 -16.80 -4.51
CA LYS A 729 10.50 -17.58 -5.62
C LYS A 729 11.28 -18.83 -5.20
N LYS A 730 11.68 -18.93 -3.93
CA LYS A 730 12.32 -20.12 -3.34
C LYS A 730 11.29 -21.17 -2.89
N LYS A 731 10.04 -20.79 -2.64
CA LYS A 731 8.95 -21.71 -2.28
C LYS A 731 8.47 -22.51 -3.51
N LYS A 732 8.37 -21.87 -4.67
CA LYS A 732 7.93 -22.46 -5.94
C LYS A 732 8.76 -21.93 -7.11
N SER A 733 9.41 -22.82 -7.86
CA SER A 733 10.49 -22.50 -8.82
C SER A 733 10.11 -21.62 -10.03
N ASN A 734 8.81 -21.43 -10.29
CA ASN A 734 8.31 -20.85 -11.53
C ASN A 734 7.65 -19.47 -11.36
N ILE A 735 7.58 -18.93 -10.14
CA ILE A 735 7.01 -17.59 -9.89
C ILE A 735 7.96 -16.50 -10.40
N LYS A 736 7.40 -15.44 -10.98
CA LYS A 736 8.10 -14.19 -11.30
C LYS A 736 7.70 -13.08 -10.34
N VAL A 737 8.66 -12.26 -9.92
CA VAL A 737 8.42 -11.11 -9.03
C VAL A 737 9.02 -9.87 -9.68
N LEU A 738 8.17 -8.93 -10.07
CA LEU A 738 8.55 -7.66 -10.69
C LEU A 738 8.36 -6.51 -9.68
N ILE A 739 9.10 -5.42 -9.85
CA ILE A 739 8.82 -4.14 -9.18
C ILE A 739 7.93 -3.29 -10.08
N ALA A 740 6.84 -2.73 -9.56
CA ALA A 740 6.09 -1.69 -10.27
C ALA A 740 6.62 -0.31 -9.91
N ILE A 741 6.66 0.62 -10.88
CA ILE A 741 6.97 2.03 -10.63
C ILE A 741 5.79 2.92 -11.03
N GLY A 742 5.29 3.72 -10.08
CA GLY A 742 4.22 4.70 -10.29
C GLY A 742 2.99 4.49 -9.41
N GLY A 743 1.86 4.22 -10.05
CA GLY A 743 0.52 4.27 -9.47
C GLY A 743 -0.01 5.70 -9.32
N TRP A 744 -1.28 5.81 -8.94
CA TRP A 744 -2.08 7.04 -8.99
C TRP A 744 -1.44 8.27 -8.32
N ASN A 745 -0.86 8.08 -7.13
CA ASN A 745 -0.25 9.18 -6.37
C ASN A 745 1.09 9.62 -6.97
N ASP A 746 1.95 8.68 -7.38
CA ASP A 746 3.28 9.03 -7.87
C ASP A 746 3.23 9.55 -9.32
N SER A 747 2.21 9.15 -10.08
CA SER A 747 1.92 9.64 -11.42
C SER A 747 1.45 11.10 -11.47
N ALA A 748 1.21 11.75 -10.33
CA ALA A 748 0.73 13.11 -10.25
C ALA A 748 1.73 14.14 -10.81
N GLY A 749 1.26 15.01 -11.71
CA GLY A 749 2.05 16.09 -12.29
C GLY A 749 2.99 15.66 -13.41
N ASP A 750 4.07 16.43 -13.61
CA ASP A 750 4.82 16.44 -14.87
C ASP A 750 5.97 15.43 -14.96
N LYS A 751 6.38 14.79 -13.87
CA LYS A 751 7.70 14.11 -13.80
C LYS A 751 7.84 12.93 -14.75
N TYR A 752 6.78 12.14 -14.95
CA TYR A 752 6.77 11.06 -15.94
C TYR A 752 6.80 11.61 -17.37
N SER A 753 6.10 12.71 -17.65
CA SER A 753 6.21 13.42 -18.93
C SER A 753 7.64 13.93 -19.18
N ARG A 754 8.28 14.55 -18.18
CA ARG A 754 9.68 14.99 -18.25
C ARG A 754 10.66 13.84 -18.47
N LEU A 755 10.40 12.67 -17.87
CA LEU A 755 11.17 11.45 -18.11
C LEU A 755 11.04 10.99 -19.57
N VAL A 756 9.82 10.74 -20.05
CA VAL A 756 9.65 10.13 -21.37
C VAL A 756 10.04 11.09 -22.51
N ASN A 757 9.71 12.38 -22.41
CA ASN A 757 9.98 13.36 -23.48
C ASN A 757 11.48 13.74 -23.60
N SER A 758 12.34 13.27 -22.68
CA SER A 758 13.78 13.54 -22.69
C SER A 758 14.60 12.26 -22.88
N ALA A 759 15.15 12.04 -24.07
CA ALA A 759 15.97 10.86 -24.37
C ALA A 759 17.16 10.69 -23.41
N ALA A 760 17.75 11.80 -22.92
CA ALA A 760 18.80 11.76 -21.91
C ALA A 760 18.29 11.40 -20.50
N ALA A 761 17.03 11.68 -20.17
CA ALA A 761 16.41 11.18 -18.93
C ALA A 761 16.06 9.69 -19.06
N ARG A 762 15.44 9.27 -20.17
CA ARG A 762 15.17 7.86 -20.47
C ARG A 762 16.43 7.01 -20.38
N GLN A 763 17.54 7.44 -20.99
CA GLN A 763 18.80 6.69 -20.92
C GLN A 763 19.34 6.54 -19.49
N ARG A 764 19.26 7.59 -18.64
CA ARG A 764 19.65 7.49 -17.22
C ARG A 764 18.73 6.54 -16.45
N PHE A 765 17.42 6.63 -16.67
CA PHE A 765 16.45 5.75 -16.04
C PHE A 765 16.70 4.29 -16.43
N VAL A 766 16.87 4.00 -17.72
CA VAL A 766 17.11 2.64 -18.24
C VAL A 766 18.38 2.01 -17.62
N GLN A 767 19.44 2.80 -17.42
CA GLN A 767 20.64 2.33 -16.71
C GLN A 767 20.35 2.07 -15.22
N HIS A 768 19.79 3.05 -14.52
CA HIS A 768 19.55 2.98 -13.07
C HIS A 768 18.50 1.93 -12.67
N VAL A 769 17.52 1.65 -13.53
CA VAL A 769 16.49 0.62 -13.27
C VAL A 769 17.02 -0.79 -13.50
N LEU A 770 17.96 -0.99 -14.44
CA LEU A 770 18.70 -2.24 -14.57
C LEU A 770 19.52 -2.52 -13.30
N GLU A 771 20.23 -1.51 -12.80
CA GLU A 771 21.01 -1.61 -11.56
C GLU A 771 20.11 -1.95 -10.36
N PHE A 772 19.02 -1.20 -10.15
CA PHE A 772 18.04 -1.43 -9.08
C PHE A 772 17.40 -2.83 -9.12
N ILE A 773 17.01 -3.30 -10.31
CA ILE A 773 16.41 -4.64 -10.50
C ILE A 773 17.42 -5.74 -10.19
N GLN A 774 18.68 -5.58 -10.61
CA GLN A 774 19.74 -6.55 -10.37
C GLN A 774 20.21 -6.56 -8.91
N GLU A 775 20.26 -5.41 -8.25
CA GLU A 775 20.63 -5.27 -6.83
C GLU A 775 19.62 -5.97 -5.91
N HIS A 776 18.31 -5.76 -6.15
CA HIS A 776 17.25 -6.30 -5.31
C HIS A 776 16.71 -7.66 -5.80
N GLY A 777 17.10 -8.13 -6.98
CA GLY A 777 16.82 -9.48 -7.48
C GLY A 777 15.44 -9.69 -8.12
N PHE A 778 14.79 -8.61 -8.58
CA PHE A 778 13.53 -8.67 -9.33
C PHE A 778 13.72 -9.33 -10.71
N ASP A 779 12.67 -9.94 -11.25
CA ASP A 779 12.66 -10.54 -12.60
C ASP A 779 12.31 -9.54 -13.70
N GLY A 780 12.00 -8.28 -13.37
CA GLY A 780 11.53 -7.29 -14.33
C GLY A 780 10.88 -6.05 -13.70
N LEU A 781 10.30 -5.22 -14.57
CA LEU A 781 9.66 -3.94 -14.25
C LEU A 781 8.21 -3.94 -14.75
N ASP A 782 7.28 -3.45 -13.93
CA ASP A 782 5.96 -3.00 -14.39
C ASP A 782 5.89 -1.46 -14.39
N LEU A 783 5.32 -0.89 -15.45
CA LEU A 783 5.17 0.55 -15.63
C LEU A 783 3.73 0.98 -15.37
N ASP A 784 3.50 1.68 -14.26
CA ASP A 784 2.17 2.14 -13.86
C ASP A 784 2.11 3.67 -13.87
N TRP A 785 2.18 4.28 -15.06
CA TRP A 785 2.01 5.72 -15.22
C TRP A 785 0.53 6.04 -15.50
N GLU A 786 -0.07 6.85 -14.62
CA GLU A 786 -1.48 7.23 -14.61
C GLU A 786 -1.76 8.70 -14.97
N TYR A 787 -1.88 9.10 -16.24
CA TYR A 787 -1.62 8.37 -17.48
C TYR A 787 -0.86 9.25 -18.47
N PRO A 788 -0.10 8.71 -19.45
CA PRO A 788 0.50 9.51 -20.52
C PRO A 788 -0.56 10.38 -21.19
N LYS A 789 -0.26 11.67 -21.45
CA LYS A 789 -1.19 12.71 -21.95
C LYS A 789 -2.36 13.06 -21.00
N CYS A 790 -2.95 12.08 -20.32
CA CYS A 790 -4.10 12.21 -19.45
C CYS A 790 -3.71 12.03 -17.98
N TRP A 791 -2.85 12.92 -17.47
CA TRP A 791 -2.37 12.90 -16.08
C TRP A 791 -3.57 12.90 -15.13
N GLN A 792 -3.71 11.85 -14.31
CA GLN A 792 -4.88 11.59 -13.45
C GLN A 792 -6.21 11.81 -14.21
N VAL A 793 -6.40 11.00 -15.26
CA VAL A 793 -7.48 11.02 -16.29
C VAL A 793 -7.68 12.32 -17.07
N ASN A 794 -7.03 13.43 -16.73
CA ASN A 794 -7.28 14.73 -17.35
C ASN A 794 -6.41 14.97 -18.59
N CYS A 795 -6.94 14.61 -19.75
CA CYS A 795 -6.30 14.76 -21.08
C CYS A 795 -6.04 16.21 -21.55
N GLN A 796 -6.32 17.24 -20.74
CA GLN A 796 -5.90 18.62 -21.02
C GLN A 796 -4.52 18.95 -20.43
N GLN A 797 -4.01 18.17 -19.48
CA GLN A 797 -2.78 18.52 -18.74
C GLN A 797 -1.49 18.14 -19.46
N GLY A 798 -1.41 16.93 -20.03
CA GLY A 798 -0.18 16.46 -20.68
C GLY A 798 0.02 16.99 -22.10
N PRO A 799 1.27 17.06 -22.60
CA PRO A 799 1.56 17.30 -24.01
C PRO A 799 1.22 16.06 -24.84
N ASP A 800 0.84 16.25 -26.11
CA ASP A 800 0.51 15.14 -27.02
C ASP A 800 1.69 14.17 -27.21
N SER A 801 2.92 14.70 -27.16
CA SER A 801 4.16 13.94 -27.31
C SER A 801 4.45 12.94 -26.19
N ASP A 802 3.68 12.96 -25.08
CA ASP A 802 3.73 11.88 -24.07
C ASP A 802 3.50 10.50 -24.70
N LYS A 803 2.62 10.42 -25.70
CA LYS A 803 2.19 9.17 -26.34
C LYS A 803 3.34 8.47 -27.08
N GLU A 804 3.96 9.15 -28.03
CA GLU A 804 5.09 8.60 -28.79
C GLU A 804 6.34 8.48 -27.91
N SER A 805 6.49 9.35 -26.91
CA SER A 805 7.61 9.29 -25.97
C SER A 805 7.54 8.10 -25.01
N PHE A 806 6.35 7.76 -24.50
CA PHE A 806 6.12 6.55 -23.69
C PHE A 806 6.38 5.30 -24.52
N ALA A 807 5.92 5.26 -25.77
CA ALA A 807 6.23 4.18 -26.71
C ALA A 807 7.74 4.02 -26.97
N ALA A 808 8.47 5.14 -27.10
CA ALA A 808 9.93 5.12 -27.22
C ALA A 808 10.64 4.63 -25.93
N PHE A 809 10.13 5.02 -24.76
CA PHE A 809 10.64 4.59 -23.46
C PHE A 809 10.47 3.08 -23.22
N VAL A 810 9.27 2.55 -23.49
CA VAL A 810 8.96 1.11 -23.39
C VAL A 810 9.84 0.29 -24.33
N ARG A 811 10.08 0.77 -25.56
CA ARG A 811 11.03 0.16 -26.50
C ARG A 811 12.46 0.14 -25.94
N GLU A 812 12.93 1.26 -25.39
CA GLU A 812 14.30 1.39 -24.88
C GLU A 812 14.55 0.54 -23.64
N LEU A 813 13.56 0.41 -22.75
CA LEU A 813 13.56 -0.55 -21.65
C LEU A 813 13.62 -2.00 -22.17
N HIS A 814 12.75 -2.38 -23.11
CA HIS A 814 12.75 -3.72 -23.70
C HIS A 814 14.11 -4.07 -24.33
N GLU A 815 14.67 -3.19 -25.15
CA GLU A 815 15.96 -3.39 -25.81
C GLU A 815 17.11 -3.56 -24.81
N ALA A 816 17.04 -2.92 -23.63
CA ALA A 816 18.01 -3.05 -22.54
C ALA A 816 17.76 -4.28 -21.63
N PHE A 817 16.52 -4.76 -21.54
CA PHE A 817 16.11 -5.89 -20.69
C PHE A 817 16.35 -7.25 -21.37
N GLN A 818 16.19 -7.34 -22.70
CA GLN A 818 16.37 -8.57 -23.48
C GLN A 818 17.71 -9.30 -23.23
N PRO A 819 18.89 -8.64 -23.16
CA PRO A 819 20.16 -9.32 -22.86
C PRO A 819 20.25 -9.93 -21.46
N HIS A 820 19.41 -9.46 -20.54
CA HIS A 820 19.39 -9.87 -19.13
C HIS A 820 18.28 -10.91 -18.82
N GLY A 821 17.38 -11.16 -19.77
CA GLY A 821 16.21 -12.03 -19.57
C GLY A 821 15.16 -11.43 -18.62
N LEU A 822 15.17 -10.11 -18.45
CA LEU A 822 14.22 -9.38 -17.61
C LEU A 822 12.90 -9.13 -18.33
N LEU A 823 11.80 -9.17 -17.59
CA LEU A 823 10.45 -8.95 -18.06
C LEU A 823 10.06 -7.47 -18.02
N LEU A 824 9.20 -7.04 -18.94
CA LEU A 824 8.65 -5.68 -18.97
C LEU A 824 7.14 -5.71 -19.20
N SER A 825 6.37 -5.16 -18.26
CA SER A 825 4.91 -5.03 -18.36
C SER A 825 4.44 -3.61 -18.02
N ALA A 826 3.14 -3.36 -18.13
CA ALA A 826 2.53 -2.10 -17.73
C ALA A 826 1.09 -2.30 -17.26
N ALA A 827 0.72 -1.65 -16.16
CA ALA A 827 -0.66 -1.30 -15.84
C ALA A 827 -1.17 -0.20 -16.79
N VAL A 828 -2.41 -0.32 -17.27
CA VAL A 828 -2.98 0.61 -18.24
C VAL A 828 -4.46 0.88 -18.02
N SER A 829 -4.88 2.12 -18.32
CA SER A 829 -6.25 2.60 -18.14
C SER A 829 -7.29 1.78 -18.93
N PRO A 830 -8.51 1.58 -18.39
CA PRO A 830 -9.63 1.05 -19.15
C PRO A 830 -10.31 2.11 -20.05
N SER A 831 -10.13 3.40 -19.75
CA SER A 831 -10.91 4.47 -20.39
C SER A 831 -10.56 4.61 -21.87
N ARG A 832 -11.57 4.47 -22.75
CA ARG A 832 -11.45 4.69 -24.20
C ARG A 832 -10.73 6.00 -24.53
N THR A 833 -11.03 7.07 -23.80
CA THR A 833 -10.45 8.41 -24.00
C THR A 833 -8.95 8.40 -23.70
N VAL A 834 -8.55 7.86 -22.55
CA VAL A 834 -7.14 7.72 -22.16
C VAL A 834 -6.39 6.80 -23.14
N ILE A 835 -6.97 5.67 -23.52
CA ILE A 835 -6.36 4.72 -24.47
C ILE A 835 -6.09 5.39 -25.82
N THR A 836 -7.03 6.22 -26.30
CA THR A 836 -6.89 6.95 -27.57
C THR A 836 -5.78 8.01 -27.49
N ALA A 837 -5.71 8.74 -26.38
CA ALA A 837 -4.85 9.91 -26.23
C ALA A 837 -3.42 9.58 -25.75
N GLY A 838 -3.24 8.58 -24.89
CA GLY A 838 -1.98 8.30 -24.20
C GLY A 838 -1.12 7.16 -24.73
N TYR A 839 -1.69 6.17 -25.45
CA TYR A 839 -0.96 4.94 -25.77
C TYR A 839 -0.82 4.67 -27.28
N ASP A 840 0.41 4.45 -27.77
CA ASP A 840 0.62 3.65 -28.99
C ASP A 840 0.51 2.17 -28.63
N VAL A 841 -0.72 1.66 -28.68
CA VAL A 841 -1.07 0.28 -28.36
C VAL A 841 -0.27 -0.75 -29.17
N LYS A 842 0.18 -0.42 -30.40
CA LYS A 842 0.95 -1.33 -31.25
C LYS A 842 2.41 -1.39 -30.80
N ALA A 843 3.00 -0.27 -30.40
CA ALA A 843 4.32 -0.25 -29.79
C ALA A 843 4.30 -0.99 -28.43
N LEU A 844 3.32 -0.69 -27.56
CA LEU A 844 3.17 -1.37 -26.28
C LEU A 844 3.03 -2.89 -26.44
N SER A 845 2.11 -3.35 -27.31
CA SER A 845 1.92 -4.79 -27.56
C SER A 845 3.10 -5.47 -28.24
N LYS A 846 3.98 -4.73 -28.91
CA LYS A 846 5.21 -5.29 -29.47
C LYS A 846 6.27 -5.50 -28.38
N TYR A 847 6.48 -4.51 -27.52
CA TYR A 847 7.64 -4.42 -26.63
C TYR A 847 7.38 -4.83 -25.17
N LEU A 848 6.15 -4.82 -24.68
CA LEU A 848 5.80 -5.39 -23.38
C LEU A 848 5.58 -6.91 -23.50
N ASP A 849 5.91 -7.68 -22.46
CA ASP A 849 5.62 -9.11 -22.36
C ASP A 849 4.12 -9.37 -22.12
N TRP A 850 3.46 -8.48 -21.37
CA TRP A 850 2.01 -8.39 -21.25
C TRP A 850 1.55 -6.97 -20.88
N ILE A 851 0.24 -6.73 -20.99
CA ILE A 851 -0.45 -5.49 -20.71
C ILE A 851 -1.53 -5.79 -19.66
N SER A 852 -1.39 -5.21 -18.47
CA SER A 852 -2.32 -5.36 -17.34
C SER A 852 -3.43 -4.32 -17.44
N VAL A 853 -4.55 -4.65 -18.10
CA VAL A 853 -5.66 -3.69 -18.28
C VAL A 853 -6.45 -3.59 -16.98
N MET A 854 -6.49 -2.41 -16.38
CA MET A 854 -7.21 -2.13 -15.14
C MET A 854 -8.71 -2.04 -15.40
N ALA A 855 -9.37 -3.18 -15.62
CA ALA A 855 -10.79 -3.25 -16.00
C ALA A 855 -11.74 -3.12 -14.80
N TYR A 856 -11.49 -2.10 -13.98
CA TYR A 856 -12.21 -1.69 -12.76
C TYR A 856 -12.11 -0.16 -12.61
N ASP A 857 -12.64 0.41 -11.52
CA ASP A 857 -12.77 1.85 -11.28
C ASP A 857 -13.46 2.62 -12.42
N TYR A 858 -14.42 1.99 -13.09
CA TYR A 858 -15.29 2.68 -14.05
C TYR A 858 -16.19 3.70 -13.34
N HIS A 859 -16.68 3.36 -12.15
CA HIS A 859 -17.51 4.22 -11.31
C HIS A 859 -17.03 4.25 -9.87
N GLY A 860 -17.26 5.39 -9.20
CA GLY A 860 -16.88 5.59 -7.81
C GLY A 860 -17.33 6.92 -7.24
N GLN A 861 -16.98 7.20 -5.99
CA GLN A 861 -17.49 8.35 -5.21
C GLN A 861 -17.29 9.75 -5.82
N TRP A 862 -16.52 9.86 -6.89
CA TRP A 862 -16.33 11.09 -7.67
C TRP A 862 -17.56 11.42 -8.54
N ASP A 863 -18.31 10.42 -9.02
CA ASP A 863 -19.42 10.57 -9.98
C ASP A 863 -20.64 11.31 -9.43
N LYS A 864 -20.84 11.28 -8.11
CA LYS A 864 -22.03 11.80 -7.38
C LYS A 864 -23.35 11.07 -7.66
N VAL A 865 -23.28 9.95 -8.37
CA VAL A 865 -24.35 8.94 -8.48
C VAL A 865 -23.77 7.55 -8.23
N THR A 866 -24.57 6.56 -7.82
CA THR A 866 -24.11 5.17 -7.65
C THR A 866 -23.80 4.51 -9.00
N GLY A 867 -22.73 3.71 -9.04
CA GLY A 867 -22.34 2.96 -10.24
C GLY A 867 -21.51 1.72 -9.89
N HIS A 868 -21.39 0.79 -10.84
CA HIS A 868 -20.65 -0.46 -10.59
C HIS A 868 -19.14 -0.27 -10.79
N VAL A 869 -18.30 -0.74 -9.85
CA VAL A 869 -16.84 -0.60 -9.93
C VAL A 869 -16.23 -1.25 -11.18
N ALA A 870 -16.69 -2.46 -11.53
CA ALA A 870 -16.17 -3.25 -12.65
C ALA A 870 -17.28 -3.92 -13.51
N PRO A 871 -18.18 -3.16 -14.16
CA PRO A 871 -19.19 -3.68 -15.07
C PRO A 871 -18.59 -4.57 -16.16
N MET A 872 -19.21 -5.72 -16.41
CA MET A 872 -18.75 -6.73 -17.38
C MET A 872 -19.24 -6.40 -18.79
N TYR A 873 -20.50 -5.97 -18.91
CA TYR A 873 -21.16 -5.45 -20.12
C TYR A 873 -21.87 -4.14 -19.79
N ALA A 874 -22.34 -3.41 -20.81
CA ALA A 874 -23.12 -2.20 -20.60
C ALA A 874 -24.51 -2.50 -19.98
N HIS A 875 -24.95 -1.63 -19.06
CA HIS A 875 -26.30 -1.61 -18.51
C HIS A 875 -27.21 -0.68 -19.34
N PRO A 876 -28.55 -0.88 -19.37
CA PRO A 876 -29.48 0.04 -20.03
C PRO A 876 -29.46 1.48 -19.50
N ASP A 877 -28.96 1.68 -18.28
CA ASP A 877 -28.90 2.97 -17.59
C ASP A 877 -27.49 3.61 -17.62
N ASP A 878 -26.53 3.07 -18.38
CA ASP A 878 -25.17 3.63 -18.48
C ASP A 878 -25.15 4.93 -19.30
N ASP A 879 -24.66 6.03 -18.71
CA ASP A 879 -24.37 7.28 -19.43
C ASP A 879 -23.23 7.13 -20.48
N ASP A 880 -22.22 6.28 -20.19
CA ASP A 880 -21.18 5.88 -21.16
C ASP A 880 -21.14 4.36 -21.33
N VAL A 881 -21.86 3.85 -22.33
CA VAL A 881 -21.88 2.44 -22.74
C VAL A 881 -20.52 1.84 -23.12
N THR A 882 -19.43 2.61 -23.10
CA THR A 882 -18.05 2.12 -23.26
C THR A 882 -17.34 1.79 -21.95
N PHE A 883 -17.92 2.16 -20.80
CA PHE A 883 -17.39 1.88 -19.46
C PHE A 883 -17.75 0.45 -19.01
N ASN A 884 -17.16 -0.56 -19.66
CA ASN A 884 -17.28 -1.97 -19.23
C ASN A 884 -16.12 -2.84 -19.74
N THR A 885 -15.80 -3.90 -18.98
CA THR A 885 -14.72 -4.85 -19.27
C THR A 885 -14.78 -5.35 -20.72
N ASN A 886 -15.96 -5.75 -21.21
CA ASN A 886 -16.09 -6.28 -22.56
C ASN A 886 -15.76 -5.24 -23.66
N PHE A 887 -16.26 -4.01 -23.56
CA PHE A 887 -15.91 -2.96 -24.51
C PHE A 887 -14.41 -2.67 -24.47
N THR A 888 -13.86 -2.47 -23.27
CA THR A 888 -12.47 -2.06 -23.04
C THR A 888 -11.47 -3.07 -23.61
N MET A 889 -11.60 -4.36 -23.28
CA MET A 889 -10.67 -5.38 -23.79
C MET A 889 -10.73 -5.48 -25.32
N HIS A 890 -11.92 -5.40 -25.91
CA HIS A 890 -12.07 -5.36 -27.37
C HIS A 890 -11.58 -4.04 -27.99
N TYR A 891 -11.58 -2.92 -27.26
CA TYR A 891 -11.01 -1.66 -27.75
C TYR A 891 -9.49 -1.71 -27.82
N TRP A 892 -8.83 -2.26 -26.78
CA TRP A 892 -7.40 -2.56 -26.80
C TRP A 892 -7.00 -3.46 -27.99
N MET A 893 -7.76 -4.54 -28.24
CA MET A 893 -7.57 -5.37 -29.44
C MET A 893 -7.73 -4.57 -30.74
N ARG A 894 -8.78 -3.72 -30.86
CA ARG A 894 -9.02 -2.89 -32.05
C ARG A 894 -7.92 -1.86 -32.32
N GLN A 895 -7.27 -1.33 -31.27
CA GLN A 895 -6.12 -0.44 -31.44
C GLN A 895 -4.84 -1.18 -31.87
N GLY A 896 -4.78 -2.51 -31.68
CA GLY A 896 -3.75 -3.38 -32.21
C GLY A 896 -2.99 -4.21 -31.18
N ALA A 897 -3.54 -4.40 -29.97
CA ALA A 897 -2.95 -5.31 -28.98
C ALA A 897 -3.20 -6.78 -29.33
N ASP A 898 -2.18 -7.62 -29.12
CA ASP A 898 -2.30 -9.07 -29.12
C ASP A 898 -3.12 -9.52 -27.91
N ARG A 899 -4.21 -10.26 -28.15
CA ARG A 899 -5.07 -10.84 -27.11
C ARG A 899 -4.27 -11.65 -26.08
N ARG A 900 -3.22 -12.37 -26.50
CA ARG A 900 -2.39 -13.21 -25.61
C ARG A 900 -1.45 -12.43 -24.71
N LYS A 901 -1.30 -11.13 -24.97
CA LYS A 901 -0.62 -10.16 -24.09
C LYS A 901 -1.59 -9.34 -23.23
N LEU A 902 -2.87 -9.28 -23.58
CA LEU A 902 -3.87 -8.58 -22.77
C LEU A 902 -4.27 -9.44 -21.56
N ILE A 903 -4.11 -8.87 -20.36
CA ILE A 903 -4.48 -9.48 -19.08
C ILE A 903 -5.66 -8.70 -18.51
N VAL A 904 -6.73 -9.39 -18.10
CA VAL A 904 -7.95 -8.77 -17.56
C VAL A 904 -7.79 -8.49 -16.07
N GLY A 905 -7.75 -7.21 -15.68
CA GLY A 905 -7.82 -6.79 -14.28
C GLY A 905 -9.17 -7.08 -13.64
N MET A 906 -9.14 -7.51 -12.38
CA MET A 906 -10.31 -7.78 -11.54
C MET A 906 -10.08 -7.18 -10.14
N PRO A 907 -11.04 -6.40 -9.59
CA PRO A 907 -10.89 -5.79 -8.28
C PRO A 907 -11.21 -6.80 -7.18
N MET A 908 -10.39 -6.85 -6.13
CA MET A 908 -10.67 -7.59 -4.90
C MET A 908 -11.34 -6.68 -3.84
N TYR A 909 -12.05 -5.65 -4.29
CA TYR A 909 -12.62 -4.56 -3.49
C TYR A 909 -13.88 -4.00 -4.16
N GLY A 910 -14.57 -3.10 -3.47
CA GLY A 910 -15.70 -2.34 -4.01
C GLY A 910 -15.59 -0.83 -3.79
N GLN A 911 -16.22 -0.08 -4.68
CA GLN A 911 -16.38 1.37 -4.57
C GLN A 911 -17.70 1.67 -3.85
N SER A 912 -17.65 2.49 -2.78
CA SER A 912 -18.78 2.74 -1.88
C SER A 912 -19.25 4.19 -1.89
N PHE A 913 -20.52 4.38 -1.56
CA PHE A 913 -21.25 5.65 -1.68
C PHE A 913 -22.16 5.88 -0.46
N SER A 914 -22.40 7.14 -0.12
CA SER A 914 -23.48 7.55 0.79
C SER A 914 -24.59 8.25 -0.01
N LEU A 915 -25.76 7.62 -0.04
CA LEU A 915 -26.95 8.00 -0.80
C LEU A 915 -27.58 9.30 -0.29
N ALA A 916 -28.10 10.12 -1.19
CA ALA A 916 -28.81 11.35 -0.83
C ALA A 916 -30.24 11.10 -0.29
N SER A 917 -30.80 9.92 -0.53
CA SER A 917 -32.03 9.39 0.06
C SER A 917 -31.88 7.89 0.27
N THR A 918 -32.46 7.34 1.33
CA THR A 918 -32.52 5.88 1.52
C THR A 918 -33.56 5.20 0.63
N GLU A 919 -34.48 5.99 0.05
CA GLU A 919 -35.53 5.50 -0.85
C GLU A 919 -35.02 5.25 -2.28
N ASP A 920 -33.98 6.00 -2.71
CA ASP A 920 -33.32 5.84 -3.99
C ASP A 920 -31.93 5.22 -3.78
N ASN A 921 -31.79 3.97 -4.21
CA ASN A 921 -30.75 3.05 -3.72
C ASN A 921 -30.35 2.00 -4.78
N GLY A 922 -30.72 2.24 -6.05
CA GLY A 922 -30.33 1.41 -7.20
C GLY A 922 -29.00 1.85 -7.82
N LEU A 923 -28.87 1.68 -9.13
CA LEU A 923 -27.85 2.34 -9.95
C LEU A 923 -28.29 3.78 -10.26
N ASN A 924 -27.32 4.67 -10.50
CA ASN A 924 -27.50 6.10 -10.75
C ASN A 924 -28.23 6.91 -9.65
N ALA A 925 -28.44 6.32 -8.46
CA ALA A 925 -29.03 6.99 -7.32
C ALA A 925 -28.12 8.16 -6.87
N PRO A 926 -28.62 9.37 -6.60
CA PRO A 926 -27.79 10.51 -6.20
C PRO A 926 -27.07 10.29 -4.87
N THR A 927 -25.82 10.77 -4.76
CA THR A 927 -24.95 10.56 -3.58
C THR A 927 -24.29 11.85 -3.14
N TYR A 928 -24.11 12.03 -1.84
CA TYR A 928 -23.45 13.23 -1.28
C TYR A 928 -21.95 13.04 -1.01
N GLY A 929 -21.45 11.81 -1.10
CA GLY A 929 -20.03 11.47 -0.95
C GLY A 929 -19.80 9.96 -1.04
N GLY A 930 -18.54 9.53 -0.87
CA GLY A 930 -18.21 8.12 -0.74
C GLY A 930 -18.78 7.51 0.54
N GLY A 931 -18.99 6.20 0.53
CA GLY A 931 -19.55 5.43 1.65
C GLY A 931 -18.65 5.44 2.87
N GLU A 932 -19.22 5.07 4.01
CA GLU A 932 -18.49 4.93 5.28
C GLU A 932 -17.27 4.01 5.13
N ALA A 933 -16.16 4.45 5.71
CA ALA A 933 -14.86 3.78 5.58
C ALA A 933 -14.88 2.37 6.17
N GLY A 934 -14.05 1.49 5.60
CA GLY A 934 -13.85 0.14 6.10
C GLY A 934 -13.14 0.10 7.46
N GLU A 935 -13.50 -0.88 8.29
CA GLU A 935 -12.95 -1.11 9.62
C GLU A 935 -11.41 -1.30 9.60
N GLN A 936 -10.90 -1.93 8.53
CA GLN A 936 -9.48 -2.26 8.33
C GLN A 936 -8.82 -1.35 7.29
N THR A 937 -9.48 -1.12 6.14
CA THR A 937 -8.95 -0.28 5.04
C THR A 937 -8.96 1.20 5.37
N ARG A 938 -9.96 1.64 6.15
CA ARG A 938 -10.13 3.02 6.67
C ARG A 938 -10.18 4.10 5.57
N ALA A 939 -10.47 3.70 4.34
CA ALA A 939 -10.63 4.58 3.19
C ALA A 939 -12.13 4.90 2.99
N ARG A 940 -12.50 6.19 2.99
CA ARG A 940 -13.89 6.59 2.69
C ARG A 940 -14.17 6.37 1.20
N GLY A 941 -15.30 5.74 0.89
CA GLY A 941 -15.71 5.41 -0.49
C GLY A 941 -15.08 4.15 -1.08
N PHE A 942 -14.41 3.32 -0.27
CA PHE A 942 -13.71 2.11 -0.69
C PHE A 942 -13.83 1.05 0.40
N LEU A 943 -14.06 -0.22 0.02
CA LEU A 943 -14.13 -1.35 0.96
C LEU A 943 -13.43 -2.58 0.35
N ALA A 944 -12.59 -3.28 1.13
CA ALA A 944 -12.03 -4.56 0.72
C ALA A 944 -13.11 -5.67 0.67
N TYR A 945 -12.90 -6.74 -0.11
CA TYR A 945 -13.88 -7.82 -0.22
C TYR A 945 -14.24 -8.44 1.14
N TYR A 946 -13.26 -8.61 2.05
CA TYR A 946 -13.51 -9.10 3.40
C TYR A 946 -14.34 -8.16 4.27
N GLU A 947 -14.29 -6.83 4.03
CA GLU A 947 -15.14 -5.87 4.74
C GLU A 947 -16.59 -5.94 4.23
N ILE A 948 -16.75 -6.10 2.91
CA ILE A 948 -18.06 -6.25 2.27
C ILE A 948 -18.73 -7.56 2.71
N CYS A 949 -18.03 -8.70 2.66
CA CYS A 949 -18.61 -9.98 3.08
C CYS A 949 -18.99 -10.00 4.57
N GLN A 950 -18.19 -9.35 5.44
CA GLN A 950 -18.54 -9.24 6.86
C GLN A 950 -19.76 -8.36 7.08
N ARG A 951 -19.91 -7.28 6.29
CA ARG A 951 -21.06 -6.39 6.33
C ARG A 951 -22.35 -7.10 5.87
N THR A 952 -22.31 -7.94 4.83
CA THR A 952 -23.49 -8.70 4.39
C THR A 952 -23.83 -9.86 5.33
N LEU A 953 -22.83 -10.63 5.78
CA LEU A 953 -23.04 -11.79 6.65
C LEU A 953 -23.35 -11.46 8.11
N LYS A 954 -22.75 -10.39 8.65
CA LYS A 954 -22.74 -10.10 10.11
C LYS A 954 -23.38 -8.75 10.48
N GLN A 955 -23.59 -7.84 9.53
CA GLN A 955 -24.20 -6.53 9.76
C GLN A 955 -25.52 -6.31 9.01
N GLY A 956 -26.02 -7.31 8.28
CA GLY A 956 -27.34 -7.29 7.65
C GLY A 956 -27.43 -6.40 6.39
N TRP A 957 -26.33 -6.20 5.66
CA TRP A 957 -26.38 -5.54 4.35
C TRP A 957 -27.07 -6.45 3.32
N GLU A 958 -28.02 -5.89 2.58
CA GLU A 958 -28.75 -6.59 1.53
C GLU A 958 -27.92 -6.63 0.25
N VAL A 959 -27.71 -7.82 -0.32
CA VAL A 959 -27.00 -8.01 -1.60
C VAL A 959 -27.99 -8.10 -2.75
N VAL A 960 -27.91 -7.13 -3.67
CA VAL A 960 -28.68 -7.10 -4.92
C VAL A 960 -27.79 -7.57 -6.08
N ARG A 961 -28.37 -8.29 -7.05
CA ARG A 961 -27.68 -8.88 -8.19
C ARG A 961 -28.40 -8.54 -9.49
N ASP A 962 -27.65 -8.34 -10.56
CA ASP A 962 -28.20 -8.24 -11.91
C ASP A 962 -28.51 -9.63 -12.48
N GLU A 963 -29.79 -9.91 -12.77
CA GLU A 963 -30.25 -11.21 -13.29
C GLU A 963 -29.65 -11.55 -14.67
N GLU A 964 -29.24 -10.55 -15.45
CA GLU A 964 -28.63 -10.77 -16.76
C GLU A 964 -27.10 -10.96 -16.72
N GLY A 965 -26.46 -10.74 -15.56
CA GLY A 965 -25.01 -10.89 -15.38
C GLY A 965 -24.16 -9.84 -16.12
N ARG A 966 -24.71 -8.65 -16.36
CA ARG A 966 -24.01 -7.50 -16.98
C ARG A 966 -23.06 -6.82 -16.00
N ILE A 967 -23.39 -6.84 -14.71
CA ILE A 967 -22.58 -6.30 -13.61
C ILE A 967 -22.45 -7.32 -12.47
N GLY A 968 -21.49 -7.08 -11.56
CA GLY A 968 -21.40 -7.81 -10.29
C GLY A 968 -22.49 -7.38 -9.30
N PRO A 969 -22.51 -7.97 -8.10
CA PRO A 969 -23.42 -7.52 -7.04
C PRO A 969 -23.14 -6.09 -6.58
N TYR A 970 -24.17 -5.48 -6.00
CA TYR A 970 -24.00 -4.39 -5.05
C TYR A 970 -24.65 -4.75 -3.72
N ALA A 971 -24.15 -4.18 -2.62
CA ALA A 971 -24.69 -4.36 -1.28
C ALA A 971 -25.12 -3.00 -0.70
N ARG A 972 -26.22 -2.98 0.05
CA ARG A 972 -26.81 -1.76 0.62
C ARG A 972 -27.25 -1.94 2.07
N LEU A 973 -27.13 -0.88 2.87
CA LEU A 973 -27.75 -0.77 4.19
C LEU A 973 -27.97 0.71 4.55
N ARG A 974 -29.23 1.08 4.85
CA ARG A 974 -29.64 2.47 5.11
C ARG A 974 -29.26 3.39 3.94
N ASP A 975 -28.36 4.33 4.16
CA ASP A 975 -27.81 5.28 3.21
C ASP A 975 -26.46 4.81 2.62
N GLN A 976 -25.91 3.68 3.04
CA GLN A 976 -24.65 3.14 2.52
C GLN A 976 -24.88 2.14 1.39
N TRP A 977 -24.05 2.22 0.36
CA TRP A 977 -24.12 1.41 -0.87
C TRP A 977 -22.70 1.06 -1.34
N VAL A 978 -22.45 -0.15 -1.85
CA VAL A 978 -21.15 -0.56 -2.42
C VAL A 978 -21.33 -1.54 -3.58
N SER A 979 -20.61 -1.33 -4.68
CA SER A 979 -20.54 -2.27 -5.81
C SER A 979 -19.22 -3.02 -5.83
N PHE A 980 -19.24 -4.32 -6.17
CA PHE A 980 -18.06 -5.19 -6.05
C PHE A 980 -18.15 -6.44 -6.93
N ASP A 981 -17.00 -7.04 -7.24
CA ASP A 981 -16.95 -8.40 -7.80
C ASP A 981 -17.01 -9.45 -6.67
N ASP A 982 -17.81 -10.50 -6.84
CA ASP A 982 -17.85 -11.67 -5.97
C ASP A 982 -17.33 -12.94 -6.70
N GLN A 983 -17.29 -14.08 -6.01
CA GLN A 983 -16.85 -15.34 -6.63
C GLN A 983 -17.61 -15.68 -7.94
N ALA A 984 -18.91 -15.37 -8.03
CA ALA A 984 -19.69 -15.65 -9.24
C ALA A 984 -19.24 -14.76 -10.41
N MET A 985 -19.06 -13.45 -10.18
CA MET A 985 -18.55 -12.54 -11.21
C MET A 985 -17.08 -12.80 -11.56
N ILE A 986 -16.24 -13.12 -10.58
CA ILE A 986 -14.83 -13.52 -10.79
C ILE A 986 -14.72 -14.82 -11.60
N ALA A 987 -15.57 -15.83 -11.32
CA ALA A 987 -15.66 -17.03 -12.14
C ALA A 987 -16.15 -16.73 -13.56
N TYR A 988 -17.11 -15.81 -13.72
CA TYR A 988 -17.59 -15.36 -15.03
C TYR A 988 -16.50 -14.65 -15.84
N LYS A 989 -15.79 -13.69 -15.24
CA LYS A 989 -14.69 -12.95 -15.86
C LYS A 989 -13.50 -13.86 -16.19
N SER A 990 -13.21 -14.85 -15.35
CA SER A 990 -12.20 -15.88 -15.64
C SER A 990 -12.61 -16.80 -16.80
N ASN A 991 -13.90 -17.15 -16.90
CA ASN A 991 -14.42 -17.85 -18.08
C ASN A 991 -14.38 -16.98 -19.34
N TYR A 992 -14.60 -15.66 -19.22
CA TYR A 992 -14.46 -14.71 -20.33
C TYR A 992 -13.00 -14.60 -20.82
N VAL A 993 -12.00 -14.62 -19.92
CA VAL A 993 -10.57 -14.74 -20.28
C VAL A 993 -10.32 -15.98 -21.14
N LYS A 994 -10.77 -17.16 -20.68
CA LYS A 994 -10.66 -18.43 -21.43
C LYS A 994 -11.36 -18.39 -22.79
N ARG A 995 -12.60 -17.89 -22.85
CA ARG A 995 -13.42 -17.86 -24.09
C ARG A 995 -12.88 -16.94 -25.19
N ASN A 996 -12.09 -15.93 -24.83
CA ASN A 996 -11.54 -14.95 -25.78
C ASN A 996 -10.07 -15.18 -26.14
N ASP A 997 -9.39 -16.18 -25.57
CA ASP A 997 -7.94 -16.41 -25.72
C ASP A 997 -7.13 -15.18 -25.25
N PHE A 998 -7.54 -14.59 -24.11
CA PHE A 998 -6.77 -13.56 -23.41
C PHE A 998 -5.62 -14.16 -22.60
N GLY A 999 -4.54 -13.41 -22.40
CA GLY A 999 -3.30 -13.91 -21.79
C GLY A 999 -3.38 -14.30 -20.30
N GLY A 1000 -4.47 -13.95 -19.61
CA GLY A 1000 -4.66 -14.25 -18.19
C GLY A 1000 -5.55 -13.25 -17.45
N ALA A 1001 -5.48 -13.32 -16.13
CA ALA A 1001 -6.11 -12.40 -15.19
C ALA A 1001 -5.07 -11.65 -14.35
N MET A 1002 -5.45 -10.46 -13.88
CA MET A 1002 -4.70 -9.62 -12.95
C MET A 1002 -5.61 -9.24 -11.78
N ILE A 1003 -5.09 -9.19 -10.56
CA ILE A 1003 -5.84 -8.74 -9.38
C ILE A 1003 -5.24 -7.51 -8.74
N TRP A 1004 -6.12 -6.58 -8.37
CA TRP A 1004 -5.82 -5.51 -7.42
C TRP A 1004 -6.70 -5.70 -6.17
N ALA A 1005 -6.18 -6.15 -5.03
CA ALA A 1005 -4.81 -6.59 -4.73
C ALA A 1005 -4.86 -7.77 -3.74
N LEU A 1006 -3.72 -8.43 -3.51
CA LEU A 1006 -3.62 -9.60 -2.61
C LEU A 1006 -4.15 -9.33 -1.21
N ASP A 1007 -3.97 -8.10 -0.72
CA ASP A 1007 -4.33 -7.64 0.61
C ASP A 1007 -5.78 -7.14 0.77
N LEU A 1008 -6.62 -7.36 -0.27
CA LEU A 1008 -8.02 -6.92 -0.35
C LEU A 1008 -9.00 -8.10 -0.52
N ASP A 1009 -8.57 -9.22 -1.10
CA ASP A 1009 -9.29 -10.51 -1.04
C ASP A 1009 -9.34 -11.04 0.40
N ASP A 1010 -10.20 -12.00 0.74
CA ASP A 1010 -10.27 -12.55 2.11
C ASP A 1010 -9.13 -13.52 2.44
N PHE A 1011 -7.93 -12.97 2.58
CA PHE A 1011 -6.69 -13.72 2.83
C PHE A 1011 -6.58 -14.35 4.23
N ARG A 1012 -7.56 -14.12 5.15
CA ARG A 1012 -7.62 -14.75 6.48
C ARG A 1012 -8.91 -15.54 6.75
N ASN A 1013 -9.73 -15.79 5.72
CA ASN A 1013 -11.01 -16.50 5.84
C ASN A 1013 -12.00 -15.85 6.85
N LEU A 1014 -11.99 -14.52 6.92
CA LEU A 1014 -12.83 -13.69 7.78
C LEU A 1014 -14.32 -13.75 7.40
N CYS A 1015 -14.63 -14.14 6.16
CA CYS A 1015 -15.96 -14.44 5.65
C CYS A 1015 -16.48 -15.82 6.11
N GLY A 1016 -15.60 -16.76 6.50
CA GLY A 1016 -15.97 -18.13 6.87
C GLY A 1016 -16.26 -19.05 5.67
N CYS A 1017 -15.56 -18.86 4.55
CA CYS A 1017 -15.60 -19.71 3.36
C CYS A 1017 -14.25 -20.41 3.12
N GLU A 1018 -13.27 -19.72 2.55
CA GLU A 1018 -11.87 -20.15 2.44
C GLU A 1018 -10.94 -18.91 2.44
N GLU A 1019 -9.64 -19.09 2.70
CA GLU A 1019 -8.64 -18.02 2.47
C GLU A 1019 -8.51 -17.75 0.96
N TYR A 1020 -8.32 -16.49 0.55
CA TYR A 1020 -8.20 -16.08 -0.86
C TYR A 1020 -9.35 -16.57 -1.77
N PRO A 1021 -10.64 -16.38 -1.41
CA PRO A 1021 -11.77 -16.98 -2.11
C PRO A 1021 -11.95 -16.45 -3.53
N LEU A 1022 -11.58 -15.19 -3.82
CA LEU A 1022 -11.65 -14.66 -5.19
C LEU A 1022 -10.45 -15.16 -6.02
N LEU A 1023 -9.23 -15.04 -5.50
CA LEU A 1023 -8.02 -15.45 -6.20
C LEU A 1023 -7.95 -16.97 -6.43
N LYS A 1024 -8.42 -17.81 -5.49
CA LYS A 1024 -8.56 -19.26 -5.72
C LYS A 1024 -9.60 -19.56 -6.80
N THR A 1025 -10.70 -18.80 -6.89
CA THR A 1025 -11.67 -18.95 -7.98
C THR A 1025 -11.06 -18.64 -9.36
N ILE A 1026 -10.23 -17.60 -9.49
CA ILE A 1026 -9.44 -17.34 -10.71
C ILE A 1026 -8.54 -18.54 -11.04
N ASN A 1027 -7.85 -19.09 -10.04
CA ASN A 1027 -6.93 -20.22 -10.20
C ASN A 1027 -7.63 -21.53 -10.56
N ARG A 1028 -8.79 -21.83 -9.96
CA ARG A 1028 -9.63 -22.98 -10.36
C ARG A 1028 -10.07 -22.85 -11.81
N VAL A 1029 -10.63 -21.70 -12.19
CA VAL A 1029 -11.18 -21.49 -13.54
C VAL A 1029 -10.11 -21.40 -14.61
N LEU A 1030 -9.00 -20.69 -14.40
CA LEU A 1030 -7.94 -20.55 -15.42
C LEU A 1030 -6.97 -21.72 -15.42
N ARG A 1031 -6.44 -22.08 -14.24
CA ARG A 1031 -5.22 -22.89 -14.06
C ARG A 1031 -5.48 -24.31 -13.54
N ASN A 1032 -6.75 -24.71 -13.43
CA ASN A 1032 -7.19 -26.02 -12.92
C ASN A 1032 -6.68 -26.33 -11.49
N TYR A 1033 -6.59 -25.29 -10.64
CA TYR A 1033 -6.16 -25.43 -9.25
C TYR A 1033 -7.03 -26.44 -8.48
N PRO A 1034 -6.45 -27.30 -7.62
CA PRO A 1034 -7.16 -28.41 -7.00
C PRO A 1034 -8.17 -27.99 -5.92
N GLY A 1035 -9.12 -28.87 -5.65
CA GLY A 1035 -10.17 -28.68 -4.65
C GLY A 1035 -11.43 -28.06 -5.22
N VAL A 1036 -12.59 -28.58 -4.80
CA VAL A 1036 -13.92 -28.05 -5.15
C VAL A 1036 -14.02 -26.57 -4.75
N GLN A 1037 -14.75 -25.77 -5.53
CA GLN A 1037 -15.06 -24.40 -5.13
C GLN A 1037 -16.17 -24.43 -4.06
N PRO A 1038 -15.95 -23.89 -2.85
CA PRO A 1038 -17.00 -23.80 -1.84
C PRO A 1038 -18.07 -22.78 -2.27
N GLU A 1039 -19.33 -23.01 -1.88
CA GLU A 1039 -20.39 -22.00 -2.06
C GLU A 1039 -20.24 -20.87 -1.03
N CYS A 1040 -19.43 -19.85 -1.34
CA CYS A 1040 -19.36 -18.63 -0.53
C CYS A 1040 -20.64 -17.80 -0.67
N ARG A 1041 -21.72 -18.21 0.03
CA ARG A 1041 -22.97 -17.46 0.11
C ARG A 1041 -22.73 -16.16 0.88
N LEU A 1042 -23.19 -15.03 0.35
CA LEU A 1042 -23.05 -13.70 0.97
C LEU A 1042 -24.29 -13.27 1.78
N SER A 1043 -25.27 -14.16 1.92
CA SER A 1043 -26.51 -13.93 2.68
C SER A 1043 -26.51 -14.77 3.95
N PRO A 1044 -27.06 -14.27 5.09
CA PRO A 1044 -27.23 -15.08 6.30
C PRO A 1044 -28.07 -16.34 6.05
N ALA A 1045 -27.72 -17.44 6.71
CA ALA A 1045 -28.62 -18.59 6.83
C ALA A 1045 -29.81 -18.23 7.71
N GLN A 1046 -31.00 -18.76 7.41
CA GLN A 1046 -32.18 -18.59 8.27
C GLN A 1046 -32.30 -19.78 9.23
N ASP A 1047 -32.30 -19.50 10.53
CA ASP A 1047 -32.62 -20.51 11.55
C ASP A 1047 -34.10 -20.91 11.43
N GLY A 1048 -34.36 -22.11 10.89
CA GLY A 1048 -35.74 -22.62 10.77
C GLY A 1048 -35.92 -23.88 9.91
N ASP A 1049 -35.05 -24.12 8.92
CA ASP A 1049 -35.19 -25.26 8.03
C ASP A 1049 -34.81 -26.58 8.73
N ASN A 1050 -35.82 -27.39 9.06
CA ASN A 1050 -35.64 -28.74 9.56
C ASN A 1050 -34.92 -29.61 8.50
N ALA A 1051 -33.90 -30.35 8.94
CA ALA A 1051 -32.98 -31.07 8.07
C ALA A 1051 -33.56 -32.37 7.46
N GLU A 1052 -34.59 -32.26 6.61
CA GLU A 1052 -35.13 -33.43 5.87
C GLU A 1052 -35.69 -33.13 4.46
N SER A 1053 -35.19 -32.10 3.75
CA SER A 1053 -35.57 -31.88 2.34
C SER A 1053 -34.53 -31.23 1.41
N ALA A 1054 -33.22 -31.53 1.55
CA ALA A 1054 -32.20 -31.16 0.57
C ALA A 1054 -30.92 -32.03 0.65
N VAL A 1055 -30.97 -33.28 0.14
CA VAL A 1055 -29.78 -34.15 0.06
C VAL A 1055 -29.59 -34.72 -1.34
N THR A 1056 -28.58 -34.23 -2.04
CA THR A 1056 -27.77 -35.00 -3.00
C THR A 1056 -26.31 -34.55 -2.85
N GLU A 1057 -25.62 -35.09 -1.84
CA GLU A 1057 -24.16 -34.97 -1.77
C GLU A 1057 -23.50 -35.61 -3.00
N PHE A 1058 -22.28 -35.18 -3.34
CA PHE A 1058 -21.38 -35.92 -4.22
C PHE A 1058 -20.56 -36.91 -3.38
N PRO A 1059 -20.78 -38.24 -3.49
CA PRO A 1059 -19.88 -39.21 -2.89
C PRO A 1059 -18.73 -39.53 -3.86
N GLU A 1060 -17.52 -39.05 -3.57
CA GLU A 1060 -16.33 -39.66 -4.16
C GLU A 1060 -16.22 -41.12 -3.71
N ARG A 1061 -16.01 -42.03 -4.66
CA ARG A 1061 -15.13 -43.19 -4.42
C ARG A 1061 -14.59 -43.81 -5.70
N ASN A 1062 -13.30 -44.13 -5.65
CA ASN A 1062 -12.67 -45.09 -6.55
C ASN A 1062 -13.35 -46.45 -6.41
N ASN A 1063 -13.26 -47.28 -7.44
CA ASN A 1063 -12.78 -48.66 -7.25
C ASN A 1063 -12.30 -49.29 -8.57
N GLU A 1064 -11.47 -50.32 -8.41
CA GLU A 1064 -11.03 -51.19 -9.49
C GLU A 1064 -12.16 -52.13 -9.96
N VAL A 1065 -11.99 -52.72 -11.15
CA VAL A 1065 -13.03 -53.49 -11.85
C VAL A 1065 -13.01 -54.95 -11.43
N GLU A 1066 -14.17 -55.51 -11.06
CA GLU A 1066 -14.51 -56.91 -11.37
C GLU A 1066 -16.02 -57.18 -11.29
N GLY A 1067 -16.48 -58.29 -11.91
CA GLY A 1067 -17.86 -58.78 -11.87
C GLY A 1067 -18.75 -58.36 -13.05
N ALA A 1068 -18.96 -59.27 -14.02
CA ALA A 1068 -19.84 -59.05 -15.17
C ALA A 1068 -20.89 -60.17 -15.31
N SER A 1069 -22.15 -59.83 -15.58
CA SER A 1069 -23.16 -60.74 -16.13
C SER A 1069 -24.36 -59.99 -16.74
N GLU A 1070 -24.53 -60.14 -18.06
CA GLU A 1070 -25.78 -60.22 -18.86
C GLU A 1070 -26.98 -59.30 -18.47
N MET A 1071 -27.25 -58.23 -19.23
CA MET A 1071 -28.08 -58.19 -20.46
C MET A 1071 -29.61 -58.35 -20.26
N SER A 1072 -30.37 -57.26 -20.38
CA SER A 1072 -31.15 -56.92 -21.60
C SER A 1072 -32.28 -55.90 -21.37
N ASN A 1073 -32.11 -54.67 -21.89
CA ASN A 1073 -33.08 -53.88 -22.69
C ASN A 1073 -32.50 -52.48 -22.95
N GLU A 1074 -32.94 -51.81 -24.02
CA GLU A 1074 -32.43 -50.50 -24.44
C GLU A 1074 -33.36 -49.36 -23.98
N GLU A 1075 -32.81 -48.38 -23.27
CA GLU A 1075 -33.45 -47.07 -23.00
C GLU A 1075 -32.55 -45.93 -23.53
N ASP A 1076 -33.17 -44.85 -24.03
CA ASP A 1076 -32.50 -43.68 -24.64
C ASP A 1076 -31.77 -42.87 -23.55
N PRO A 1077 -30.45 -42.59 -23.65
CA PRO A 1077 -29.70 -41.97 -22.56
C PRO A 1077 -30.21 -40.56 -22.20
N GLU A 1078 -30.44 -40.32 -20.91
CA GLU A 1078 -30.98 -39.04 -20.43
C GLU A 1078 -30.03 -37.86 -20.69
N CYS A 1079 -30.55 -36.83 -21.35
CA CYS A 1079 -29.76 -35.68 -21.78
C CYS A 1079 -29.73 -34.56 -20.73
N VAL A 1080 -28.88 -34.72 -19.71
CA VAL A 1080 -28.68 -33.74 -18.62
C VAL A 1080 -27.76 -32.60 -19.09
N ASN A 1081 -28.08 -31.35 -18.71
CA ASN A 1081 -27.41 -30.08 -19.03
C ASN A 1081 -26.04 -30.19 -19.74
N GLY A 1082 -26.04 -30.07 -21.07
CA GLY A 1082 -24.82 -30.22 -21.87
C GLY A 1082 -25.08 -30.45 -23.36
N VAL A 1083 -24.27 -31.33 -23.95
CA VAL A 1083 -24.38 -31.79 -25.34
C VAL A 1083 -24.24 -33.31 -25.42
N MET A 1084 -24.97 -33.93 -26.35
CA MET A 1084 -25.10 -35.38 -26.50
C MET A 1084 -25.08 -35.75 -28.00
N ALA A 1085 -24.41 -36.84 -28.37
CA ALA A 1085 -24.35 -37.26 -29.77
C ALA A 1085 -25.75 -37.57 -30.36
N HIS A 1086 -25.95 -37.29 -31.65
CA HIS A 1086 -27.17 -37.67 -32.34
C HIS A 1086 -27.12 -39.17 -32.75
N PRO A 1087 -28.06 -40.03 -32.32
CA PRO A 1087 -27.93 -41.50 -32.32
C PRO A 1087 -28.01 -42.17 -33.70
N GLY A 1088 -27.86 -41.41 -34.78
CA GLY A 1088 -27.87 -41.91 -36.17
C GLY A 1088 -27.34 -40.91 -37.21
N ASP A 1089 -26.65 -39.84 -36.79
CA ASP A 1089 -25.94 -38.95 -37.72
C ASP A 1089 -24.74 -38.30 -37.03
N CYS A 1090 -23.54 -38.72 -37.43
CA CYS A 1090 -22.29 -38.24 -36.89
C CYS A 1090 -22.07 -36.74 -37.09
N ASN A 1091 -22.74 -36.09 -38.05
CA ASN A 1091 -22.63 -34.64 -38.27
C ASN A 1091 -23.56 -33.84 -37.34
N LYS A 1092 -24.19 -34.48 -36.36
CA LYS A 1092 -25.17 -33.85 -35.46
C LYS A 1092 -24.99 -34.22 -33.99
N TYR A 1093 -25.51 -33.35 -33.13
CA TYR A 1093 -25.61 -33.55 -31.69
C TYR A 1093 -26.84 -32.81 -31.15
N TYR A 1094 -27.38 -33.23 -30.01
CA TYR A 1094 -28.34 -32.44 -29.25
C TYR A 1094 -27.58 -31.54 -28.28
N SER A 1095 -27.98 -30.28 -28.16
CA SER A 1095 -27.74 -29.49 -26.96
C SER A 1095 -28.99 -29.58 -26.08
N CYS A 1096 -28.79 -29.81 -24.79
CA CYS A 1096 -29.86 -30.11 -23.85
C CYS A 1096 -29.75 -29.22 -22.61
N TRP A 1097 -30.89 -28.71 -22.15
CA TRP A 1097 -31.00 -27.93 -20.94
C TRP A 1097 -32.29 -28.26 -20.19
N ASN A 1098 -32.25 -28.14 -18.87
CA ASN A 1098 -33.36 -28.38 -17.97
C ASN A 1098 -33.68 -27.10 -17.18
N ASN A 1099 -34.91 -26.60 -17.34
CA ASN A 1099 -35.39 -25.37 -16.70
C ASN A 1099 -36.28 -25.68 -15.46
N GLY A 1100 -35.99 -26.77 -14.74
CA GLY A 1100 -36.63 -27.11 -13.46
C GLY A 1100 -38.05 -27.71 -13.55
N GLN A 1101 -38.73 -27.61 -14.70
CA GLN A 1101 -40.04 -28.25 -14.94
C GLN A 1101 -40.16 -28.99 -16.28
N SER A 1102 -39.17 -28.88 -17.16
CA SER A 1102 -39.16 -29.62 -18.44
C SER A 1102 -37.75 -29.70 -19.01
N GLN A 1103 -37.40 -30.86 -19.57
CA GLN A 1103 -36.14 -31.14 -20.25
C GLN A 1103 -36.32 -30.88 -21.75
N SER A 1104 -35.49 -30.02 -22.34
CA SER A 1104 -35.60 -29.65 -23.75
C SER A 1104 -34.31 -29.99 -24.49
N ARG A 1105 -34.41 -30.68 -25.64
CA ARG A 1105 -33.29 -31.07 -26.50
C ARG A 1105 -33.41 -30.42 -27.88
N THR A 1106 -32.43 -29.61 -28.25
CA THR A 1106 -32.34 -28.94 -29.57
C THR A 1106 -31.25 -29.59 -30.41
N GLN A 1107 -31.61 -30.09 -31.58
CA GLN A 1107 -30.67 -30.71 -32.51
C GLN A 1107 -29.84 -29.65 -33.24
N LEU A 1108 -28.52 -29.80 -33.17
CA LEU A 1108 -27.51 -28.94 -33.80
C LEU A 1108 -26.66 -29.78 -34.76
N ASN A 1109 -26.05 -29.11 -35.74
CA ASN A 1109 -25.12 -29.72 -36.69
C ASN A 1109 -23.68 -29.33 -36.32
N CYS A 1110 -22.73 -30.23 -36.56
CA CYS A 1110 -21.31 -29.89 -36.58
C CYS A 1110 -20.93 -29.05 -37.82
N PRO A 1111 -19.82 -28.30 -37.77
CA PRO A 1111 -19.27 -27.62 -38.94
C PRO A 1111 -19.00 -28.61 -40.09
N GLN A 1112 -19.22 -28.18 -41.33
CA GLN A 1112 -19.25 -29.06 -42.50
C GLN A 1112 -17.95 -29.87 -42.66
N GLY A 1113 -18.06 -31.20 -42.56
CA GLY A 1113 -16.94 -32.13 -42.67
C GLY A 1113 -16.35 -32.59 -41.32
N LEU A 1114 -16.91 -32.15 -40.20
CA LEU A 1114 -16.58 -32.62 -38.85
C LEU A 1114 -17.71 -33.50 -38.30
N HIS A 1115 -17.34 -34.54 -37.55
CA HIS A 1115 -18.25 -35.37 -36.80
C HIS A 1115 -18.26 -34.98 -35.32
N PHE A 1116 -19.38 -35.15 -34.63
CA PHE A 1116 -19.46 -34.99 -33.19
C PHE A 1116 -18.80 -36.17 -32.50
N ASP A 1117 -17.86 -35.87 -31.62
CA ASP A 1117 -17.18 -36.81 -30.76
C ASP A 1117 -17.97 -36.96 -29.45
N SER A 1118 -18.61 -38.12 -29.26
CA SER A 1118 -19.45 -38.43 -28.10
C SER A 1118 -18.67 -38.66 -26.80
N VAL A 1119 -17.33 -38.64 -26.84
CA VAL A 1119 -16.44 -38.81 -25.68
C VAL A 1119 -15.84 -37.48 -25.27
N ARG A 1120 -15.62 -36.57 -26.23
CA ARG A 1120 -15.02 -35.24 -26.02
C ARG A 1120 -16.04 -34.10 -26.05
N ASN A 1121 -17.28 -34.37 -26.45
CA ASN A 1121 -18.38 -33.41 -26.55
C ASN A 1121 -18.08 -32.18 -27.43
N ILE A 1122 -17.36 -32.42 -28.52
CA ILE A 1122 -16.95 -31.42 -29.53
C ILE A 1122 -17.14 -31.94 -30.95
N CYS A 1123 -17.13 -31.05 -31.93
CA CYS A 1123 -17.01 -31.41 -33.34
C CYS A 1123 -15.54 -31.53 -33.74
N GLU A 1124 -15.13 -32.69 -34.25
CA GLU A 1124 -13.75 -33.07 -34.56
C GLU A 1124 -13.71 -33.81 -35.92
N TRP A 1125 -12.54 -33.99 -36.53
CA TRP A 1125 -12.43 -34.61 -37.85
C TRP A 1125 -12.90 -36.08 -37.84
N PRO A 1126 -13.53 -36.59 -38.92
CA PRO A 1126 -14.16 -37.92 -38.95
C PRO A 1126 -13.24 -39.12 -38.68
N ASP A 1127 -11.91 -38.94 -38.82
CA ASP A 1127 -10.87 -39.92 -38.50
C ASP A 1127 -10.52 -39.99 -37.00
N LYS A 1128 -11.02 -39.05 -36.19
CA LYS A 1128 -10.68 -38.89 -34.76
C LYS A 1128 -11.90 -38.81 -33.84
N ALA A 1129 -13.04 -38.36 -34.36
CA ALA A 1129 -14.28 -38.21 -33.64
C ALA A 1129 -14.95 -39.56 -33.39
N VAL A 1130 -15.20 -39.89 -32.12
CA VAL A 1130 -15.96 -41.09 -31.74
C VAL A 1130 -17.46 -40.82 -31.95
N CYS A 1131 -18.02 -41.25 -33.07
CA CYS A 1131 -19.45 -41.14 -33.36
C CYS A 1131 -20.24 -42.36 -32.84
N TRP A 1132 -21.42 -42.12 -32.26
CA TRP A 1132 -22.35 -43.18 -31.85
C TRP A 1132 -23.15 -43.72 -33.05
N ASN A 1133 -22.77 -44.89 -33.54
CA ASN A 1133 -23.58 -45.73 -34.41
C ASN A 1133 -23.41 -47.19 -33.97
N SER A 1134 -24.52 -47.93 -33.88
CA SER A 1134 -24.53 -49.26 -33.27
C SER A 1134 -23.92 -50.35 -34.17
N ALA A 1135 -23.00 -51.12 -33.57
CA ALA A 1135 -22.33 -52.31 -34.11
C ALA A 1135 -21.44 -52.16 -35.38
N LYS A 1136 -20.31 -52.88 -35.35
CA LYS A 1136 -19.34 -53.09 -36.46
C LYS A 1136 -18.47 -51.89 -36.93
N SER A 1137 -17.54 -51.48 -36.07
CA SER A 1137 -16.23 -50.94 -36.54
C SER A 1137 -15.02 -51.36 -35.71
N ARG A 1138 -15.20 -52.12 -34.62
CA ARG A 1138 -14.11 -52.91 -34.02
C ARG A 1138 -13.79 -54.07 -34.98
N LEU A 1139 -12.51 -54.25 -35.33
CA LEU A 1139 -11.94 -55.12 -36.39
C LEU A 1139 -11.63 -54.44 -37.75
N GLN A 1140 -10.71 -53.46 -37.75
CA GLN A 1140 -9.68 -53.43 -38.80
C GLN A 1140 -8.39 -52.74 -38.31
N HIS A 1141 -7.24 -53.25 -38.78
CA HIS A 1141 -5.88 -52.77 -38.47
C HIS A 1141 -5.46 -52.77 -36.99
N GLN A 1142 -5.65 -53.93 -36.35
CA GLN A 1142 -4.61 -54.46 -35.46
C GLN A 1142 -4.09 -55.81 -36.01
N GLU A 1143 -3.63 -55.80 -37.27
CA GLU A 1143 -2.89 -56.89 -37.91
C GLU A 1143 -2.13 -56.33 -39.13
N ASP A 1144 -0.81 -56.15 -38.98
CA ASP A 1144 0.22 -56.17 -40.03
C ASP A 1144 1.59 -55.93 -39.36
N GLU A 1145 2.06 -56.92 -38.58
CA GLU A 1145 3.43 -56.92 -38.06
C GLU A 1145 4.27 -58.00 -38.78
N GLN A 1146 5.51 -57.66 -39.14
CA GLN A 1146 6.61 -58.56 -39.51
C GLN A 1146 6.59 -59.29 -40.88
N THR A 1147 6.72 -58.53 -41.98
CA THR A 1147 7.66 -58.87 -43.07
C THR A 1147 8.35 -57.59 -43.58
N SER A 1148 9.61 -57.55 -44.04
CA SER A 1148 10.71 -58.53 -44.06
C SER A 1148 12.08 -57.80 -44.03
N LEU A 1149 13.19 -58.53 -43.87
CA LEU A 1149 14.57 -57.99 -43.89
C LEU A 1149 15.16 -58.01 -45.32
N ALA A 1150 15.48 -56.84 -45.91
CA ALA A 1150 16.31 -56.79 -47.14
C ALA A 1150 17.13 -55.49 -47.35
N PHE A 1151 18.44 -55.68 -47.52
CA PHE A 1151 19.37 -55.08 -48.51
C PHE A 1151 19.32 -53.60 -48.99
N GLN A 1152 20.47 -52.93 -48.78
CA GLN A 1152 21.36 -52.25 -49.75
C GLN A 1152 20.80 -51.48 -50.98
N GLY A 1153 21.34 -50.26 -51.17
CA GLY A 1153 21.55 -49.64 -52.50
C GLY A 1153 20.38 -48.80 -53.06
N THR A 1154 20.56 -47.87 -54.02
CA THR A 1154 21.78 -47.27 -54.61
C THR A 1154 21.40 -45.93 -55.30
N GLY A 1155 22.37 -45.03 -55.55
CA GLY A 1155 22.19 -43.95 -56.55
C GLY A 1155 22.22 -44.50 -57.99
N PRO A 1156 21.91 -43.72 -59.06
CA PRO A 1156 22.61 -42.49 -59.46
C PRO A 1156 21.66 -41.27 -59.68
N ALA A 1157 22.05 -39.99 -59.84
CA ALA A 1157 23.27 -39.27 -60.29
C ALA A 1157 23.36 -38.97 -61.82
N SER A 1158 23.30 -37.67 -62.19
CA SER A 1158 23.64 -37.05 -63.50
C SER A 1158 23.48 -35.52 -63.43
N TYR A 1159 24.24 -34.61 -64.07
CA TYR A 1159 25.63 -34.64 -64.61
C TYR A 1159 26.18 -33.17 -64.70
N PHE A 1160 27.40 -32.97 -65.24
CA PHE A 1160 28.19 -31.70 -65.35
C PHE A 1160 27.62 -30.68 -66.40
N VAL A 1161 28.12 -29.47 -66.74
CA VAL A 1161 29.47 -28.81 -66.88
C VAL A 1161 29.28 -27.26 -66.85
N GLY A 1162 30.20 -26.32 -66.50
CA GLY A 1162 31.59 -26.35 -65.97
C GLY A 1162 32.67 -25.62 -66.84
N LYS A 1163 32.99 -24.30 -66.64
CA LYS A 1163 34.08 -23.59 -67.39
C LYS A 1163 34.79 -22.40 -66.70
N PHE A 1164 36.01 -22.09 -67.18
CA PHE A 1164 37.06 -21.13 -66.71
C PHE A 1164 37.73 -20.47 -67.97
N PRO A 1165 38.52 -19.35 -67.92
CA PRO A 1165 39.99 -19.43 -67.69
C PRO A 1165 40.80 -18.17 -67.20
N TRP A 1166 42.06 -18.38 -66.75
CA TRP A 1166 43.37 -17.68 -66.98
C TRP A 1166 43.43 -16.18 -67.42
N SER A 1167 44.44 -15.33 -67.10
CA SER A 1167 45.67 -15.28 -66.23
C SER A 1167 46.15 -13.77 -66.18
N SER A 1168 47.35 -13.21 -65.86
CA SER A 1168 48.77 -13.48 -65.42
C SER A 1168 49.41 -12.09 -65.01
N LEU A 1169 50.67 -11.76 -64.63
CA LEU A 1169 51.97 -12.37 -64.19
C LEU A 1169 52.95 -11.25 -63.68
N GLN A 1170 54.03 -11.57 -62.91
CA GLN A 1170 55.25 -10.75 -62.55
C GLN A 1170 55.04 -9.48 -61.64
N GLN A 1171 55.98 -8.95 -60.82
CA GLN A 1171 57.39 -9.24 -60.41
C GLN A 1171 57.80 -8.51 -59.06
N GLY A 1172 58.79 -9.00 -58.28
CA GLY A 1172 59.53 -8.29 -57.16
C GLY A 1172 58.78 -8.07 -55.81
N ILE A 1173 59.32 -8.07 -54.57
CA ILE A 1173 60.67 -7.97 -53.92
C ILE A 1173 61.34 -6.60 -54.17
N PRO A 1174 61.76 -5.76 -53.17
CA PRO A 1174 62.35 -6.02 -51.81
C PRO A 1174 61.62 -5.32 -50.60
N VAL A 1175 62.06 -5.17 -49.31
CA VAL A 1175 62.90 -5.92 -48.29
C VAL A 1175 62.87 -5.23 -46.88
N TRP A 1176 62.52 -5.96 -45.78
CA TRP A 1176 63.00 -5.85 -44.34
C TRP A 1176 62.72 -4.59 -43.46
N PHE A 1177 62.72 -4.56 -42.09
CA PHE A 1177 62.65 -5.58 -41.01
C PHE A 1177 62.18 -4.99 -39.63
N ALA A 1178 61.73 -5.88 -38.73
CA ALA A 1178 61.88 -5.89 -37.25
C ALA A 1178 61.32 -4.80 -36.28
N ARG A 1179 60.69 -5.37 -35.22
CA ARG A 1179 60.69 -4.99 -33.77
C ARG A 1179 59.82 -3.83 -33.23
N ILE A 1180 59.17 -4.19 -32.10
CA ILE A 1180 58.37 -3.40 -31.14
C ILE A 1180 57.03 -2.95 -31.73
#